data_AF-A0A7W8HAN4-F1
#
_entry.id   AF-A0A7W8HAN4-F1
#
_cell.length_a   1.000
_cell.length_b   1.000
_cell.length_c   1.000
_cell.angle_alpha   90.00
_cell.angle_beta   90.00
_cell.angle_gamma   90.00
#
_symmetry.space_group_name_H-M   'P 1'
#
loop_
_entity.id
_entity.type
_entity.pdbx_description
1 polymer ?
#
loop_
_entity_poly.entity_id
_entity_poly.type
_entity_poly.pdbx_seq_one_letter_code
_entity_poly.pdbx_strand_id
1 'polypeptide(L)'
;MIRKEREIKFIYVLVILLFAVFLGIPIIRLLFQSFFDDGAAGISNYVEVLTGRGFMQALGNSLAVSACSALAATFLAFILAYSIQYTNLNKKFKGLIRTMAVLPMLLPTITYGFAIIYSFGKQGLLTRLFGVQLFDIYGFYGLLFGYVIYTLPISFMLILNTMGFVDKKFMVVSRVMGDGAARTFWQTILRPLLGTLAASFVQCFFLCFTDYGIPASVGGEYEVVASVLYNEMLGSIPNFSRGAVVAVMMLIPSVISIALLKYLERYNIRYSKISEIELKTNPVRDTVCGALSALIIVCVLAIFAVIFVVPFVQEWPYQVTFTLDHVRDVLNDSSLFGVYKNSIFVAVLTAVIGLIVTYGAALATARSQLNGKLKSVIDAIALVTNTIPGMVIGIAFMFIFSGTSLQNTFLLIILCNVVHFFSTPYLMMKNSLSKLNSSWETTASLMGDTWIKTIVRIVTPNMASTILEVFSYYFVNAMVTVSAVIFIAGARTMVITTKIKELQYYNKFNEVFVLSLFILATNLVVKGLLGYAIKIKEGKNSVKRRNKKMKTRKAAAVIMSAVVLGTFGLNACQGAEAGSASDQVVIYSNADDEAVEAMKKTLDENGYEGKYLFQTFGTSELGGKVIAEGTNIEADLITLSTFYIDSAQEQQNMFQPLNFDYTLIDSASQKDYCAPITSQEGTIIVNTQVLAENNLDMPTCLKDLTKEEYKDLISVTDIKSSSTAWLLIQALVSEYGEDGAKEVLTGIYENAGPHIESSGSGPLKKVRAGEVAIGFGLRQQAVADKADGLPIDFVDPTEGNFSLTESVAVIDKGDNTNPLAQEMAECIITKGRSELQKYYPNALYEGETTDAANSSTYPKIFPEPLTLELLEKHQELSESCK
;
A
#
# COMPACT_ATOMS: atom_id res chain seq x y z
N MET A 1 -32.43 -39.01 -12.78
CA MET A 1 -32.35 -37.54 -12.54
C MET A 1 -31.65 -37.12 -11.24
N ILE A 2 -31.47 -37.99 -10.23
CA ILE A 2 -30.97 -37.62 -8.88
C ILE A 2 -29.43 -37.41 -8.79
N ARG A 3 -28.63 -37.92 -9.74
CA ARG A 3 -27.15 -37.76 -9.71
C ARG A 3 -26.64 -36.33 -9.97
N LYS A 4 -27.46 -35.40 -10.51
CA LYS A 4 -27.04 -34.06 -10.94
C LYS A 4 -26.66 -33.09 -9.80
N GLU A 5 -27.01 -33.39 -8.54
CA GLU A 5 -26.83 -32.41 -7.45
C GLU A 5 -25.65 -32.66 -6.52
N ARG A 6 -25.06 -33.86 -6.49
CA ARG A 6 -23.99 -34.16 -5.50
C ARG A 6 -22.75 -33.31 -5.75
N GLU A 7 -22.35 -33.16 -7.02
CA GLU A 7 -21.17 -32.37 -7.41
C GLU A 7 -21.37 -30.87 -7.10
N ILE A 8 -22.53 -30.31 -7.43
CA ILE A 8 -22.84 -28.90 -7.12
C ILE A 8 -22.96 -28.67 -5.61
N LYS A 9 -23.57 -29.59 -4.86
CA LYS A 9 -23.66 -29.51 -3.39
C LYS A 9 -22.27 -29.55 -2.76
N PHE A 10 -21.36 -30.37 -3.28
CA PHE A 10 -19.97 -30.40 -2.83
C PHE A 10 -19.25 -29.07 -3.09
N ILE A 11 -19.37 -28.52 -4.30
CA ILE A 11 -18.81 -27.19 -4.64
C ILE A 11 -19.38 -26.11 -3.71
N TYR A 12 -20.70 -26.13 -3.47
CA TYR A 12 -21.35 -25.20 -2.55
C TYR A 12 -20.75 -25.30 -1.14
N VAL A 13 -20.62 -26.50 -0.58
CA VAL A 13 -20.05 -26.69 0.76
C VAL A 13 -18.60 -26.21 0.83
N LEU A 14 -17.79 -26.47 -0.20
CA LEU A 14 -16.40 -26.01 -0.25
C LEU A 14 -16.31 -24.47 -0.26
N VAL A 15 -17.13 -23.81 -1.07
CA VAL A 15 -17.21 -22.34 -1.11
C VAL A 15 -17.62 -21.80 0.26
N ILE A 16 -18.67 -22.34 0.87
CA ILE A 16 -19.13 -21.90 2.19
C ILE A 16 -18.06 -22.13 3.26
N LEU A 17 -17.36 -23.28 3.24
CA LEU A 17 -16.29 -23.56 4.18
C LEU A 17 -15.14 -22.56 4.03
N LEU A 18 -14.73 -22.26 2.80
CA LEU A 18 -13.68 -21.27 2.52
C LEU A 18 -14.05 -19.91 3.11
N PHE A 19 -15.27 -19.42 2.87
CA PHE A 19 -15.70 -18.12 3.43
C PHE A 19 -15.99 -18.17 4.93
N ALA A 20 -16.42 -19.29 5.49
CA ALA A 20 -16.56 -19.42 6.93
C ALA A 20 -15.20 -19.30 7.62
N VAL A 21 -14.18 -19.99 7.10
CA VAL A 21 -12.83 -20.01 7.68
C VAL A 21 -12.06 -18.72 7.43
N PHE A 22 -12.07 -18.19 6.20
CA PHE A 22 -11.25 -17.05 5.79
C PHE A 22 -12.01 -15.72 5.75
N LEU A 23 -13.26 -15.65 6.20
CA LEU A 23 -13.99 -14.38 6.34
C LEU A 23 -14.80 -14.34 7.63
N GLY A 24 -15.64 -15.35 7.86
CA GLY A 24 -16.51 -15.41 9.03
C GLY A 24 -15.74 -15.41 10.34
N ILE A 25 -14.85 -16.39 10.54
CA ILE A 25 -14.05 -16.52 11.76
C ILE A 25 -13.16 -15.28 12.00
N PRO A 26 -12.35 -14.79 11.03
CA PRO A 26 -11.52 -13.60 11.21
C PRO A 26 -12.33 -12.37 11.67
N ILE A 27 -13.46 -12.09 11.01
CA ILE A 27 -14.27 -10.91 11.33
C ILE A 27 -14.94 -11.06 12.70
N ILE A 28 -15.40 -12.27 13.05
CA ILE A 28 -15.93 -12.55 14.38
C ILE A 28 -14.84 -12.34 15.43
N ARG A 29 -13.61 -12.81 15.20
CA ARG A 29 -12.47 -12.62 16.11
C ARG A 29 -12.12 -11.15 16.29
N LEU A 30 -12.11 -10.37 15.20
CA LEU A 30 -11.90 -8.92 15.24
C LEU A 30 -12.99 -8.22 16.05
N LEU A 31 -14.27 -8.58 15.84
CA LEU A 31 -15.37 -8.04 16.64
C LEU A 31 -15.22 -8.40 18.11
N PHE A 32 -14.84 -9.64 18.45
CA PHE A 32 -14.55 -10.02 19.83
C PHE A 32 -13.41 -9.19 20.42
N GLN A 33 -12.29 -9.03 19.71
CA GLN A 33 -11.17 -8.22 20.19
C GLN A 33 -11.57 -6.76 20.47
N SER A 34 -12.54 -6.20 19.74
CA SER A 34 -13.01 -4.83 19.99
C SER A 34 -13.77 -4.64 21.32
N PHE A 35 -14.32 -5.71 21.91
CA PHE A 35 -15.13 -5.65 23.14
C PHE A 35 -14.43 -6.23 24.38
N PHE A 36 -13.30 -6.90 24.22
CA PHE A 36 -12.61 -7.61 25.29
C PHE A 36 -11.21 -7.06 25.46
N ASP A 37 -10.84 -6.77 26.71
CA ASP A 37 -9.50 -6.31 27.09
C ASP A 37 -9.02 -7.17 28.26
N ASP A 38 -7.91 -7.90 28.09
CA ASP A 38 -7.31 -8.80 29.10
C ASP A 38 -8.29 -9.63 29.94
N GLY A 39 -9.36 -10.12 29.30
CA GLY A 39 -10.37 -10.98 29.92
C GLY A 39 -11.57 -10.25 30.55
N ALA A 40 -11.58 -8.92 30.58
CA ALA A 40 -12.74 -8.10 30.94
C ALA A 40 -13.54 -7.71 29.69
N ALA A 41 -14.84 -8.03 29.67
CA ALA A 41 -15.74 -7.54 28.63
C ALA A 41 -16.16 -6.10 28.94
N GLY A 42 -15.97 -5.17 28.00
CA GLY A 42 -16.24 -3.75 28.24
C GLY A 42 -16.48 -2.94 26.96
N ILE A 43 -17.11 -1.78 27.13
CA ILE A 43 -17.21 -0.73 26.11
C ILE A 43 -16.09 0.31 26.33
N SER A 44 -15.18 0.07 27.28
CA SER A 44 -14.04 0.94 27.62
C SER A 44 -13.25 1.32 26.38
N ASN A 45 -12.88 0.34 25.55
CA ASN A 45 -12.09 0.55 24.34
C ASN A 45 -12.80 1.45 23.33
N TYR A 46 -14.13 1.32 23.22
CA TYR A 46 -14.94 2.22 22.39
C TYR A 46 -15.00 3.63 22.97
N VAL A 47 -15.18 3.76 24.29
CA VAL A 47 -15.18 5.08 24.95
C VAL A 47 -13.83 5.73 24.72
N GLU A 48 -12.74 5.02 25.01
CA GLU A 48 -11.37 5.51 24.89
C GLU A 48 -11.04 5.98 23.47
N VAL A 49 -11.37 5.21 22.43
CA VAL A 49 -11.16 5.61 21.03
C VAL A 49 -12.06 6.79 20.64
N LEU A 50 -13.32 6.81 21.08
CA LEU A 50 -14.25 7.90 20.74
C LEU A 50 -13.96 9.21 21.49
N THR A 51 -13.43 9.13 22.71
CA THR A 51 -13.01 10.28 23.52
C THR A 51 -11.56 10.67 23.30
N GLY A 52 -10.77 9.78 22.70
CA GLY A 52 -9.37 10.00 22.38
C GLY A 52 -9.19 11.21 21.46
N ARG A 53 -8.13 11.97 21.70
CA ARG A 53 -7.74 13.07 20.81
C ARG A 53 -7.32 12.48 19.45
N GLY A 54 -7.64 13.18 18.36
CA GLY A 54 -7.26 12.78 17.00
C GLY A 54 -8.26 11.88 16.27
N PHE A 55 -8.85 10.85 16.90
CA PHE A 55 -9.68 9.88 16.15
C PHE A 55 -10.92 10.51 15.48
N MET A 56 -11.68 11.34 16.21
CA MET A 56 -12.86 12.03 15.66
C MET A 56 -12.48 13.01 14.54
N GLN A 57 -11.32 13.65 14.66
CA GLN A 57 -10.78 14.54 13.63
C GLN A 57 -10.37 13.72 12.40
N ALA A 58 -9.67 12.61 12.57
CA ALA A 58 -9.32 11.70 11.48
C ALA A 58 -10.57 11.13 10.76
N LEU A 59 -11.64 10.81 11.51
CA LEU A 59 -12.92 10.39 10.96
C LEU A 59 -13.58 11.51 10.15
N GLY A 60 -13.64 12.73 10.70
CA GLY A 60 -14.13 13.92 9.99
C GLY A 60 -13.34 14.21 8.72
N ASN A 61 -12.01 14.12 8.82
CA ASN A 61 -11.07 14.32 7.74
C ASN A 61 -11.28 13.32 6.59
N SER A 62 -11.39 12.02 6.93
CA SER A 62 -11.70 10.95 5.98
C SER A 62 -13.04 11.17 5.28
N LEU A 63 -14.08 11.56 6.02
CA LEU A 63 -15.41 11.82 5.44
C LEU A 63 -15.39 13.01 4.49
N ALA A 64 -14.76 14.13 4.89
CA ALA A 64 -14.68 15.34 4.09
C ALA A 64 -13.91 15.12 2.78
N VAL A 65 -12.69 14.58 2.86
CA VAL A 65 -11.84 14.39 1.68
C VAL A 65 -12.44 13.35 0.73
N SER A 66 -13.03 12.28 1.25
CA SER A 66 -13.64 11.23 0.44
C SER A 66 -14.90 11.73 -0.28
N ALA A 67 -15.73 12.54 0.38
CA ALA A 67 -16.94 13.09 -0.23
C ALA A 67 -16.62 14.10 -1.34
N CYS A 68 -15.67 15.01 -1.09
CA CYS A 68 -15.21 15.99 -2.08
C CYS A 68 -14.57 15.29 -3.29
N SER A 69 -13.71 14.30 -3.06
CA SER A 69 -13.06 13.52 -4.11
C SER A 69 -14.06 12.73 -4.94
N ALA A 70 -15.04 12.08 -4.30
CA ALA A 70 -16.06 11.30 -4.98
C ALA A 70 -16.96 12.17 -5.88
N LEU A 71 -17.30 13.37 -5.43
CA LEU A 71 -18.07 14.33 -6.20
C LEU A 71 -17.29 14.81 -7.43
N ALA A 72 -16.03 15.22 -7.23
CA ALA A 72 -15.16 15.69 -8.29
C ALA A 72 -14.87 14.58 -9.32
N ALA A 73 -14.53 13.38 -8.88
CA ALA A 73 -14.28 12.22 -9.75
C ALA A 73 -15.53 11.86 -10.57
N THR A 74 -16.71 11.81 -9.93
CA THR A 74 -17.98 11.53 -10.63
C THR A 74 -18.32 12.58 -11.67
N PHE A 75 -18.05 13.86 -11.36
CA PHE A 75 -18.25 14.96 -12.31
C PHE A 75 -17.31 14.87 -13.51
N LEU A 76 -16.00 14.66 -13.29
CA LEU A 76 -15.02 14.52 -14.37
C LEU A 76 -15.29 13.27 -15.23
N ALA A 77 -15.61 12.15 -14.60
CA ALA A 77 -16.00 10.92 -15.27
C ALA A 77 -17.26 11.11 -16.14
N PHE A 78 -18.25 11.87 -15.66
CA PHE A 78 -19.43 12.24 -16.43
C PHE A 78 -19.04 13.00 -17.70
N ILE A 79 -18.13 13.98 -17.62
CA ILE A 79 -17.65 14.74 -18.79
C ILE A 79 -16.99 13.81 -19.82
N LEU A 80 -16.09 12.92 -19.37
CA LEU A 80 -15.39 11.98 -20.26
C LEU A 80 -16.36 10.98 -20.91
N ALA A 81 -17.29 10.41 -20.13
CA ALA A 81 -18.29 9.47 -20.63
C ALA A 81 -19.28 10.15 -21.59
N TYR A 82 -19.72 11.36 -21.26
CA TYR A 82 -20.58 12.18 -22.12
C TYR A 82 -19.91 12.47 -23.46
N SER A 83 -18.63 12.83 -23.42
CA SER A 83 -17.83 13.10 -24.61
C SER A 83 -17.71 11.88 -25.51
N ILE A 84 -17.59 10.67 -24.96
CA ILE A 84 -17.57 9.45 -25.79
C ILE A 84 -18.94 9.14 -26.39
N GLN A 85 -20.02 9.21 -25.60
CA GLN A 85 -21.31 8.65 -26.00
C GLN A 85 -22.22 9.62 -26.77
N TYR A 86 -22.14 10.92 -26.50
CA TYR A 86 -23.08 11.93 -27.01
C TYR A 86 -22.48 12.96 -27.97
N THR A 87 -21.17 12.91 -28.28
CA THR A 87 -20.51 13.79 -29.26
C THR A 87 -20.10 13.04 -30.54
N ASN A 88 -19.78 13.77 -31.61
CA ASN A 88 -19.24 13.21 -32.85
C ASN A 88 -17.71 13.29 -32.96
N LEU A 89 -17.00 13.18 -31.83
CA LEU A 89 -15.54 13.10 -31.84
C LEU A 89 -15.02 11.91 -32.65
N ASN A 90 -13.82 12.06 -33.22
CA ASN A 90 -13.15 11.01 -33.99
C ASN A 90 -13.07 9.71 -33.17
N LYS A 91 -13.39 8.57 -33.80
CA LYS A 91 -13.35 7.23 -33.17
C LYS A 91 -11.99 6.93 -32.53
N LYS A 92 -10.88 7.40 -33.13
CA LYS A 92 -9.54 7.24 -32.56
C LYS A 92 -9.38 8.00 -31.24
N PHE A 93 -9.86 9.24 -31.19
CA PHE A 93 -9.79 10.08 -29.99
C PHE A 93 -10.68 9.53 -28.86
N LYS A 94 -11.88 9.04 -29.19
CA LYS A 94 -12.74 8.32 -28.21
C LYS A 94 -12.06 7.07 -27.65
N GLY A 95 -11.35 6.32 -28.50
CA GLY A 95 -10.52 5.19 -28.07
C GLY A 95 -9.40 5.61 -27.13
N LEU A 96 -8.71 6.72 -27.43
CA LEU A 96 -7.67 7.28 -26.57
C LEU A 96 -8.23 7.68 -25.20
N ILE A 97 -9.36 8.41 -25.16
CA ILE A 97 -10.02 8.77 -23.90
C ILE A 97 -10.29 7.53 -23.05
N ARG A 98 -10.85 6.47 -23.66
CA ARG A 98 -11.17 5.24 -22.94
C ARG A 98 -9.94 4.54 -22.37
N THR A 99 -8.85 4.48 -23.12
CA THR A 99 -7.62 3.83 -22.67
C THR A 99 -6.93 4.65 -21.58
N MET A 100 -6.79 5.96 -21.78
CA MET A 100 -6.09 6.85 -20.85
C MET A 100 -6.86 7.01 -19.53
N ALA A 101 -8.19 7.11 -19.56
CA ALA A 101 -9.00 7.22 -18.35
C ALA A 101 -8.94 5.96 -17.47
N VAL A 102 -8.54 4.80 -18.00
CA VAL A 102 -8.46 3.53 -17.27
C VAL A 102 -7.01 3.20 -16.85
N LEU A 103 -6.03 3.92 -17.39
CA LEU A 103 -4.60 3.69 -17.13
C LEU A 103 -4.23 3.77 -15.63
N PRO A 104 -4.73 4.75 -14.84
CA PRO A 104 -4.36 4.85 -13.43
C PRO A 104 -4.62 3.57 -12.64
N MET A 105 -5.75 2.90 -12.90
CA MET A 105 -6.17 1.65 -12.21
C MET A 105 -5.14 0.51 -12.26
N LEU A 106 -4.10 0.61 -13.09
CA LEU A 106 -3.05 -0.39 -13.23
C LEU A 106 -1.85 -0.17 -12.29
N LEU A 107 -1.86 0.89 -11.48
CA LEU A 107 -0.80 1.26 -10.54
C LEU A 107 -1.28 1.22 -9.08
N PRO A 108 -0.39 0.92 -8.12
CA PRO A 108 -0.72 0.93 -6.70
C PRO A 108 -0.92 2.36 -6.18
N THR A 109 -1.83 2.52 -5.21
CA THR A 109 -2.28 3.84 -4.71
C THR A 109 -1.16 4.64 -4.07
N ILE A 110 -0.21 3.98 -3.40
CA ILE A 110 1.02 4.61 -2.86
C ILE A 110 1.77 5.40 -3.94
N THR A 111 1.89 4.87 -5.16
CA THR A 111 2.63 5.54 -6.23
C THR A 111 2.01 6.89 -6.63
N TYR A 112 0.72 7.08 -6.40
CA TYR A 112 0.04 8.33 -6.76
C TYR A 112 0.49 9.47 -5.84
N GLY A 113 0.68 9.20 -4.55
CA GLY A 113 1.18 10.20 -3.62
C GLY A 113 2.56 10.72 -4.05
N PHE A 114 3.48 9.80 -4.36
CA PHE A 114 4.80 10.19 -4.86
C PHE A 114 4.79 10.86 -6.22
N ALA A 115 3.93 10.40 -7.13
CA ALA A 115 3.76 11.06 -8.41
C ALA A 115 3.30 12.52 -8.22
N ILE A 116 2.46 12.81 -7.22
CA ILE A 116 2.04 14.17 -6.88
C ILE A 116 3.20 14.96 -6.27
N ILE A 117 3.92 14.41 -5.28
CA ILE A 117 5.08 15.07 -4.64
C ILE A 117 6.11 15.47 -5.70
N TYR A 118 6.52 14.55 -6.56
CA TYR A 118 7.51 14.84 -7.60
C TYR A 118 6.97 15.66 -8.78
N SER A 119 5.65 15.76 -8.95
CA SER A 119 5.05 16.62 -9.99
C SER A 119 4.91 18.05 -9.50
N PHE A 120 4.31 18.25 -8.33
CA PHE A 120 3.90 19.56 -7.82
C PHE A 120 4.74 20.05 -6.63
N GLY A 121 5.73 19.27 -6.18
CA GLY A 121 6.72 19.60 -5.14
C GLY A 121 7.35 20.96 -5.30
N LYS A 122 7.96 21.51 -4.24
CA LYS A 122 8.79 22.72 -4.35
C LYS A 122 9.83 22.57 -5.48
N GLN A 123 10.42 21.37 -5.61
CA GLN A 123 11.33 20.99 -6.71
C GLN A 123 10.71 20.03 -7.73
N GLY A 124 9.39 19.99 -7.84
CA GLY A 124 8.65 19.08 -8.72
C GLY A 124 8.78 19.44 -10.21
N LEU A 125 8.52 18.45 -11.08
CA LEU A 125 8.64 18.59 -12.53
C LEU A 125 7.76 19.73 -13.08
N LEU A 126 6.50 19.82 -12.64
CA LEU A 126 5.56 20.85 -13.08
C LEU A 126 5.86 22.19 -12.41
N THR A 127 6.24 22.19 -11.13
CA THR A 127 6.64 23.41 -10.41
C THR A 127 7.83 24.09 -11.06
N ARG A 128 8.85 23.33 -11.46
CA ARG A 128 10.00 23.84 -12.22
C ARG A 128 9.62 24.35 -13.62
N LEU A 129 8.64 23.71 -14.27
CA LEU A 129 8.17 24.13 -15.59
C LEU A 129 7.36 25.44 -15.53
N PHE A 130 6.55 25.63 -14.48
CA PHE A 130 5.70 26.81 -14.31
C PHE A 130 6.36 27.93 -13.49
N GLY A 131 7.45 27.64 -12.77
CA GLY A 131 8.16 28.58 -11.91
C GLY A 131 7.42 28.92 -10.59
N VAL A 132 6.27 28.30 -10.32
CA VAL A 132 5.46 28.52 -9.12
C VAL A 132 4.84 27.20 -8.64
N GLN A 133 4.81 26.99 -7.33
CA GLN A 133 4.06 25.91 -6.73
C GLN A 133 2.57 26.27 -6.71
N LEU A 134 1.73 25.45 -7.36
CA LEU A 134 0.32 25.79 -7.59
C LEU A 134 -0.57 25.65 -6.35
N PHE A 135 -0.24 24.72 -5.45
CA PHE A 135 -0.99 24.44 -4.23
C PHE A 135 -0.12 23.65 -3.23
N ASP A 136 -0.55 23.61 -1.96
CA ASP A 136 0.09 22.76 -0.97
C ASP A 136 -0.27 21.29 -1.19
N ILE A 137 0.78 20.47 -1.29
CA ILE A 137 0.70 19.06 -1.66
C ILE A 137 0.38 18.20 -0.45
N TYR A 138 0.80 18.63 0.72
CA TYR A 138 0.54 17.88 1.94
C TYR A 138 -0.84 18.27 2.47
N GLY A 139 -1.58 17.28 2.95
CA GLY A 139 -2.92 17.47 3.49
C GLY A 139 -4.04 17.41 2.46
N PHE A 140 -5.11 18.19 2.70
CA PHE A 140 -6.39 18.00 2.02
C PHE A 140 -6.33 18.03 0.49
N TYR A 141 -5.58 18.98 -0.10
CA TYR A 141 -5.55 19.15 -1.55
C TYR A 141 -4.77 18.04 -2.26
N GLY A 142 -3.62 17.61 -1.74
CA GLY A 142 -2.88 16.47 -2.28
C GLY A 142 -3.69 15.18 -2.23
N LEU A 143 -4.35 14.93 -1.10
CA LEU A 143 -5.28 13.81 -0.95
C LEU A 143 -6.43 13.89 -1.96
N LEU A 144 -7.05 15.06 -2.13
CA LEU A 144 -8.13 15.29 -3.10
C LEU A 144 -7.69 14.96 -4.52
N PHE A 145 -6.53 15.48 -4.96
CA PHE A 145 -6.01 15.20 -6.31
C PHE A 145 -5.70 13.72 -6.50
N GLY A 146 -4.99 13.10 -5.56
CA GLY A 146 -4.67 11.67 -5.61
C GLY A 146 -5.93 10.81 -5.72
N TYR A 147 -6.92 11.08 -4.88
CA TYR A 147 -8.17 10.35 -4.85
C TYR A 147 -9.04 10.55 -6.08
N VAL A 148 -9.08 11.76 -6.64
CA VAL A 148 -9.80 12.01 -7.90
C VAL A 148 -9.20 11.15 -9.01
N ILE A 149 -7.87 11.09 -9.13
CA ILE A 149 -7.19 10.33 -10.18
C ILE A 149 -7.37 8.82 -9.98
N TYR A 150 -7.27 8.35 -8.73
CA TYR A 150 -7.44 6.96 -8.36
C TYR A 150 -8.86 6.45 -8.66
N THR A 151 -9.89 7.24 -8.32
CA THR A 151 -11.30 6.81 -8.46
C THR A 151 -11.92 7.14 -9.82
N LEU A 152 -11.29 8.02 -10.62
CA LEU A 152 -11.75 8.39 -11.96
C LEU A 152 -11.99 7.18 -12.89
N PRO A 153 -11.08 6.18 -13.01
CA PRO A 153 -11.30 5.00 -13.87
C PRO A 153 -12.58 4.24 -13.54
N ILE A 154 -12.87 4.07 -12.25
CA ILE A 154 -13.98 3.26 -11.75
C ILE A 154 -15.30 4.00 -12.01
N SER A 155 -15.34 5.28 -11.65
CA SER A 155 -16.46 6.17 -11.96
C SER A 155 -16.74 6.24 -13.47
N PHE A 156 -15.69 6.46 -14.25
CA PHE A 156 -15.76 6.56 -15.71
C PHE A 156 -16.33 5.29 -16.34
N MET A 157 -15.88 4.11 -15.92
CA MET A 157 -16.39 2.84 -16.45
C MET A 157 -17.87 2.62 -16.10
N LEU A 158 -18.29 2.94 -14.87
CA LEU A 158 -19.69 2.83 -14.45
C LEU A 158 -20.60 3.73 -15.29
N ILE A 159 -20.25 5.02 -15.41
CA ILE A 159 -21.05 6.00 -16.13
C ILE A 159 -21.05 5.73 -17.64
N LEU A 160 -19.89 5.42 -18.23
CA LEU A 160 -19.74 5.09 -19.65
C LEU A 160 -20.61 3.89 -20.03
N ASN A 161 -20.61 2.85 -19.20
CA ASN A 161 -21.41 1.66 -19.46
C ASN A 161 -22.91 1.99 -19.43
N THR A 162 -23.41 2.70 -18.41
CA THR A 162 -24.84 3.06 -18.35
C THR A 162 -25.24 3.98 -19.51
N MET A 163 -24.45 5.02 -19.79
CA MET A 163 -24.70 5.92 -20.94
C MET A 163 -24.75 5.17 -22.28
N GLY A 164 -23.95 4.09 -22.40
CA GLY A 164 -23.97 3.17 -23.53
C GLY A 164 -25.35 2.60 -23.83
N PHE A 165 -26.16 2.35 -22.80
CA PHE A 165 -27.48 1.72 -22.92
C PHE A 165 -28.67 2.69 -22.95
N VAL A 166 -28.48 3.97 -22.61
CA VAL A 166 -29.56 4.97 -22.69
C VAL A 166 -29.95 5.20 -24.16
N ASP A 167 -31.24 5.01 -24.49
CA ASP A 167 -31.72 5.18 -25.87
C ASP A 167 -31.64 6.64 -26.31
N LYS A 168 -30.83 6.89 -27.32
CA LYS A 168 -30.60 8.24 -27.88
C LYS A 168 -31.85 8.81 -28.56
N LYS A 169 -32.88 7.99 -28.88
CA LYS A 169 -34.13 8.44 -29.50
C LYS A 169 -34.89 9.42 -28.61
N PHE A 170 -34.77 9.30 -27.29
CA PHE A 170 -35.44 10.22 -26.37
C PHE A 170 -35.00 11.68 -26.57
N MET A 171 -33.76 11.93 -27.01
CA MET A 171 -33.32 13.28 -27.37
C MET A 171 -34.05 13.85 -28.59
N VAL A 172 -34.36 13.00 -29.58
CA VAL A 172 -35.11 13.42 -30.77
C VAL A 172 -36.57 13.66 -30.39
N VAL A 173 -37.18 12.75 -29.63
CA VAL A 173 -38.56 12.85 -29.16
C VAL A 173 -38.76 14.12 -28.31
N SER A 174 -37.91 14.37 -27.31
CA SER A 174 -37.98 15.56 -26.45
C SER A 174 -37.96 16.87 -27.27
N ARG A 175 -37.09 16.97 -28.29
CA ARG A 175 -37.08 18.14 -29.18
C ARG A 175 -38.33 18.25 -30.05
N VAL A 176 -38.85 17.14 -30.56
CA VAL A 176 -40.11 17.13 -31.33
C VAL A 176 -41.29 17.56 -30.45
N MET A 177 -41.26 17.24 -29.15
CA MET A 177 -42.25 17.71 -28.17
C MET A 177 -42.08 19.18 -27.76
N GLY A 178 -41.10 19.90 -28.32
CA GLY A 178 -40.88 21.33 -28.07
C GLY A 178 -40.01 21.64 -26.85
N ASP A 179 -39.35 20.65 -26.25
CA ASP A 179 -38.43 20.92 -25.14
C ASP A 179 -37.18 21.68 -25.59
N GLY A 180 -36.77 22.67 -24.80
CA GLY A 180 -35.47 23.35 -24.95
C GLY A 180 -34.28 22.47 -24.58
N ALA A 181 -33.07 22.85 -24.99
CA ALA A 181 -31.85 22.04 -24.84
C ALA A 181 -31.53 21.61 -23.38
N ALA A 182 -31.73 22.50 -22.41
CA ALA A 182 -31.52 22.19 -20.98
C ALA A 182 -32.54 21.16 -20.46
N ARG A 183 -33.80 21.28 -20.87
CA ARG A 183 -34.87 20.34 -20.49
C ARG A 183 -34.66 18.98 -21.15
N THR A 184 -34.27 18.95 -22.42
CA THR A 184 -33.85 17.73 -23.10
C THR A 184 -32.68 17.07 -22.38
N PHE A 185 -31.62 17.81 -22.02
CA PHE A 185 -30.48 17.26 -21.28
C PHE A 185 -30.91 16.66 -19.93
N TRP A 186 -31.70 17.41 -19.14
CA TRP A 186 -32.15 16.97 -17.83
C TRP A 186 -33.01 15.70 -17.91
N GLN A 187 -33.99 15.67 -18.82
CA GLN A 187 -34.93 14.54 -18.91
C GLN A 187 -34.36 13.30 -19.60
N THR A 188 -33.51 13.48 -20.63
CA THR A 188 -33.06 12.36 -21.47
C THR A 188 -31.70 11.80 -21.10
N ILE A 189 -30.85 12.60 -20.44
CA ILE A 189 -29.49 12.20 -20.05
C ILE A 189 -29.40 12.14 -18.53
N LEU A 190 -29.62 13.25 -17.83
CA LEU A 190 -29.29 13.31 -16.41
C LEU A 190 -30.24 12.46 -15.55
N ARG A 191 -31.56 12.60 -15.72
CA ARG A 191 -32.56 11.88 -14.92
C ARG A 191 -32.42 10.35 -15.01
N PRO A 192 -32.23 9.73 -16.19
CA PRO A 192 -31.92 8.30 -16.31
C PRO A 192 -30.60 7.89 -15.64
N LEU A 193 -29.64 8.80 -15.54
CA LEU A 193 -28.31 8.54 -14.98
C LEU A 193 -28.22 8.79 -13.47
N LEU A 194 -29.20 9.44 -12.82
CA LEU A 194 -29.13 9.79 -11.40
C LEU A 194 -28.79 8.58 -10.51
N GLY A 195 -29.39 7.41 -10.76
CA GLY A 195 -29.09 6.19 -10.01
C GLY A 195 -27.63 5.72 -10.19
N THR A 196 -27.10 5.82 -11.42
CA THR A 196 -25.70 5.46 -11.71
C THR A 196 -24.72 6.52 -11.20
N LEU A 197 -25.05 7.81 -11.25
CA LEU A 197 -24.23 8.89 -10.69
C LEU A 197 -24.14 8.77 -9.17
N ALA A 198 -25.26 8.49 -8.51
CA ALA A 198 -25.26 8.23 -7.07
C ALA A 198 -24.47 6.97 -6.74
N ALA A 199 -24.62 5.88 -7.52
CA ALA A 199 -23.81 4.67 -7.33
C ALA A 199 -22.31 4.91 -7.55
N SER A 200 -21.95 5.70 -8.56
CA SER A 200 -20.58 6.14 -8.82
C SER A 200 -20.02 6.95 -7.64
N PHE A 201 -20.78 7.92 -7.15
CA PHE A 201 -20.38 8.72 -5.99
C PHE A 201 -20.11 7.84 -4.78
N VAL A 202 -21.04 6.95 -4.43
CA VAL A 202 -20.90 6.06 -3.27
C VAL A 202 -19.71 5.12 -3.44
N GLN A 203 -19.48 4.59 -4.65
CA GLN A 203 -18.33 3.73 -4.92
C GLN A 203 -17.00 4.48 -4.79
N CYS A 204 -16.90 5.70 -5.33
CA CYS A 204 -15.69 6.51 -5.19
C CYS A 204 -15.46 6.91 -3.74
N PHE A 205 -16.51 7.33 -3.02
CA PHE A 205 -16.44 7.68 -1.61
C PHE A 205 -15.89 6.52 -0.78
N PHE A 206 -16.44 5.31 -0.98
CA PHE A 206 -15.99 4.11 -0.28
C PHE A 206 -14.50 3.82 -0.56
N LEU A 207 -14.09 3.87 -1.84
CA LEU A 207 -12.70 3.62 -2.21
C LEU A 207 -11.72 4.63 -1.60
N CYS A 208 -12.06 5.93 -1.59
CA CYS A 208 -11.24 6.96 -0.96
C CYS A 208 -11.19 6.81 0.56
N PHE A 209 -12.33 6.49 1.19
CA PHE A 209 -12.44 6.38 2.64
C PHE A 209 -11.58 5.24 3.22
N THR A 210 -11.41 4.18 2.42
CA THR A 210 -10.68 2.96 2.84
C THR A 210 -9.24 2.89 2.34
N ASP A 211 -8.79 3.84 1.52
CA ASP A 211 -7.44 3.81 0.99
C ASP A 211 -6.42 4.25 2.04
N TYR A 212 -5.32 3.52 2.08
CA TYR A 212 -4.17 3.81 2.93
C TYR A 212 -3.00 4.39 2.12
N GLY A 213 -2.89 4.03 0.84
CA GLY A 213 -1.67 4.29 0.09
C GLY A 213 -1.41 5.76 -0.21
N ILE A 214 -2.44 6.50 -0.64
CA ILE A 214 -2.32 7.94 -0.90
C ILE A 214 -2.05 8.71 0.41
N PRO A 215 -2.82 8.50 1.50
CA PRO A 215 -2.55 9.13 2.79
C PRO A 215 -1.18 8.86 3.38
N ALA A 216 -0.67 7.64 3.25
CA ALA A 216 0.66 7.30 3.74
C ALA A 216 1.77 8.14 3.09
N SER A 217 1.51 8.74 1.92
CA SER A 217 2.50 9.49 1.15
C SER A 217 2.31 11.01 1.22
N VAL A 218 1.07 11.51 1.08
CA VAL A 218 0.76 12.95 1.00
C VAL A 218 -0.16 13.46 2.11
N GLY A 219 -0.43 12.63 3.13
CA GLY A 219 -1.29 13.00 4.25
C GLY A 219 -0.76 14.15 5.09
N GLY A 220 0.55 14.16 5.40
CA GLY A 220 1.14 15.12 6.33
C GLY A 220 0.40 15.11 7.68
N GLU A 221 0.08 16.28 8.22
CA GLU A 221 -0.74 16.45 9.44
C GLU A 221 -2.22 16.06 9.26
N TYR A 222 -2.70 15.93 8.02
CA TYR A 222 -4.08 15.59 7.76
C TYR A 222 -4.29 14.08 7.90
N GLU A 223 -4.41 13.62 9.15
CA GLU A 223 -4.65 12.22 9.45
C GLU A 223 -6.03 11.77 8.97
N VAL A 224 -6.08 10.54 8.47
CA VAL A 224 -7.30 9.84 8.04
C VAL A 224 -7.40 8.51 8.79
N VAL A 225 -8.61 7.96 8.91
CA VAL A 225 -8.89 6.74 9.67
C VAL A 225 -8.01 5.55 9.24
N ALA A 226 -7.69 5.44 7.95
CA ALA A 226 -6.80 4.38 7.46
C ALA A 226 -5.37 4.50 8.01
N SER A 227 -4.84 5.73 8.13
CA SER A 227 -3.51 5.99 8.73
C SER A 227 -3.53 5.68 10.22
N VAL A 228 -4.59 6.11 10.94
CA VAL A 228 -4.78 5.79 12.36
C VAL A 228 -4.83 4.28 12.57
N LEU A 229 -5.60 3.56 11.74
CA LEU A 229 -5.68 2.10 11.82
C LEU A 229 -4.31 1.42 11.61
N TYR A 230 -3.50 1.94 10.69
CA TYR A 230 -2.14 1.44 10.48
C TYR A 230 -1.26 1.70 11.71
N ASN A 231 -1.27 2.93 12.25
CA ASN A 231 -0.45 3.33 13.39
C ASN A 231 -0.84 2.59 14.69
N GLU A 232 -2.12 2.33 14.93
CA GLU A 232 -2.57 1.55 16.12
C GLU A 232 -2.12 0.08 16.05
N MET A 233 -1.91 -0.45 14.85
CA MET A 233 -1.60 -1.87 14.62
C MET A 233 -0.12 -2.16 14.42
N LEU A 234 0.61 -1.22 13.80
CA LEU A 234 2.02 -1.34 13.38
C LEU A 234 2.86 -0.11 13.78
N GLY A 235 2.36 0.74 14.67
CA GLY A 235 3.12 1.85 15.26
C GLY A 235 4.03 1.40 16.40
N SER A 236 4.68 2.36 17.06
CA SER A 236 5.73 2.08 18.05
C SER A 236 5.23 1.27 19.25
N ILE A 237 3.97 1.44 19.64
CA ILE A 237 3.33 0.67 20.71
C ILE A 237 1.99 0.17 20.16
N PRO A 238 1.93 -1.07 19.64
CA PRO A 238 0.70 -1.60 19.07
C PRO A 238 -0.38 -1.77 20.13
N ASN A 239 -1.56 -1.20 19.88
CA ASN A 239 -2.73 -1.42 20.70
C ASN A 239 -3.79 -2.15 19.87
N PHE A 240 -3.78 -3.48 19.96
CA PHE A 240 -4.68 -4.34 19.18
C PHE A 240 -6.16 -4.14 19.52
N SER A 241 -6.46 -3.78 20.76
CA SER A 241 -7.82 -3.52 21.22
C SER A 241 -8.38 -2.23 20.59
N ARG A 242 -7.63 -1.13 20.65
CA ARG A 242 -7.98 0.14 19.98
C ARG A 242 -8.01 -0.02 18.45
N GLY A 243 -7.01 -0.67 17.88
CA GLY A 243 -6.96 -0.98 16.44
C GLY A 243 -8.18 -1.80 15.96
N ALA A 244 -8.64 -2.77 16.76
CA ALA A 244 -9.86 -3.52 16.46
C ALA A 244 -11.12 -2.61 16.46
N VAL A 245 -11.23 -1.68 17.41
CA VAL A 245 -12.33 -0.69 17.44
C VAL A 245 -12.29 0.21 16.21
N VAL A 246 -11.11 0.73 15.84
CA VAL A 246 -10.94 1.54 14.62
C VAL A 246 -11.35 0.76 13.38
N ALA A 247 -10.96 -0.52 13.28
CA ALA A 247 -11.36 -1.39 12.18
C ALA A 247 -12.89 -1.60 12.12
N VAL A 248 -13.55 -1.79 13.27
CA VAL A 248 -15.02 -1.88 13.34
C VAL A 248 -15.68 -0.56 12.92
N MET A 249 -15.13 0.59 13.32
CA MET A 249 -15.64 1.90 12.91
C MET A 249 -15.53 2.10 11.39
N MET A 250 -14.49 1.59 10.74
CA MET A 250 -14.38 1.60 9.27
C MET A 250 -15.43 0.73 8.57
N LEU A 251 -15.99 -0.29 9.23
CA LEU A 251 -17.06 -1.11 8.65
C LEU A 251 -18.40 -0.34 8.55
N ILE A 252 -18.66 0.61 9.46
CA ILE A 252 -19.95 1.31 9.52
C ILE A 252 -20.25 2.10 8.22
N PRO A 253 -19.37 3.00 7.74
CA PRO A 253 -19.60 3.70 6.47
C PRO A 253 -19.69 2.76 5.27
N SER A 254 -19.02 1.62 5.34
CA SER A 254 -19.00 0.61 4.29
C SER A 254 -20.34 -0.13 4.18
N VAL A 255 -20.93 -0.51 5.31
CA VAL A 255 -22.28 -1.09 5.38
C VAL A 255 -23.32 -0.07 4.92
N ILE A 256 -23.20 1.20 5.34
CA ILE A 256 -24.09 2.28 4.90
C ILE A 256 -23.99 2.49 3.39
N SER A 257 -22.77 2.57 2.85
CA SER A 257 -22.52 2.74 1.41
C SER A 257 -23.18 1.64 0.60
N ILE A 258 -23.11 0.39 1.05
CA ILE A 258 -23.70 -0.73 0.33
C ILE A 258 -25.21 -0.84 0.52
N ALA A 259 -25.74 -0.52 1.70
CA ALA A 259 -27.18 -0.38 1.89
C ALA A 259 -27.75 0.69 0.95
N LEU A 260 -27.03 1.81 0.80
CA LEU A 260 -27.38 2.89 -0.12
C LEU A 260 -27.25 2.45 -1.59
N LEU A 261 -26.18 1.75 -1.98
CA LEU A 261 -26.03 1.20 -3.33
C LEU A 261 -27.18 0.25 -3.69
N LYS A 262 -27.52 -0.67 -2.80
CA LYS A 262 -28.63 -1.62 -2.99
C LYS A 262 -29.98 -0.90 -3.09
N TYR A 263 -30.17 0.17 -2.31
CA TYR A 263 -31.34 1.02 -2.44
C TYR A 263 -31.37 1.77 -3.77
N LEU A 264 -30.23 2.30 -4.23
CA LEU A 264 -30.10 3.02 -5.50
C LEU A 264 -30.29 2.13 -6.72
N GLU A 265 -29.97 0.83 -6.64
CA GLU A 265 -30.20 -0.14 -7.72
C GLU A 265 -31.67 -0.18 -8.19
N ARG A 266 -32.64 0.09 -7.32
CA ARG A 266 -34.07 0.12 -7.70
C ARG A 266 -34.41 1.24 -8.68
N TYR A 267 -33.57 2.27 -8.76
CA TYR A 267 -33.72 3.40 -9.67
C TYR A 267 -32.88 3.23 -10.95
N ASN A 268 -32.02 2.21 -11.04
CA ASN A 268 -31.26 1.94 -12.25
C ASN A 268 -32.17 1.37 -13.34
N ILE A 269 -32.23 2.07 -14.47
CA ILE A 269 -33.06 1.66 -15.60
C ILE A 269 -32.35 0.53 -16.36
N ARG A 270 -32.97 -0.66 -16.38
CA ARG A 270 -32.47 -1.83 -17.12
C ARG A 270 -32.79 -1.73 -18.60
N TYR A 271 -31.95 -1.04 -19.36
CA TYR A 271 -32.04 -1.03 -20.82
C TYR A 271 -31.41 -2.30 -21.41
N SER A 272 -32.13 -2.96 -22.32
CA SER A 272 -31.76 -4.27 -22.86
C SER A 272 -31.17 -4.24 -24.28
N LYS A 273 -31.14 -3.08 -24.93
CA LYS A 273 -30.59 -2.90 -26.29
C LYS A 273 -29.84 -1.58 -26.41
N ILE A 274 -28.66 -1.63 -27.04
CA ILE A 274 -27.87 -0.46 -27.40
C ILE A 274 -28.52 0.17 -28.64
N SER A 275 -28.97 1.44 -28.54
CA SER A 275 -29.49 2.19 -29.69
C SER A 275 -28.34 2.77 -30.53
N GLU A 276 -28.18 2.32 -31.77
CA GLU A 276 -27.30 3.00 -32.73
C GLU A 276 -28.12 4.08 -33.46
N ILE A 277 -27.80 5.34 -33.21
CA ILE A 277 -28.37 6.48 -33.95
C ILE A 277 -27.23 7.41 -34.32
N GLU A 278 -27.30 7.97 -35.53
CA GLU A 278 -26.46 9.09 -35.94
C GLU A 278 -26.79 10.33 -35.10
N LEU A 279 -25.83 10.75 -34.28
CA LEU A 279 -25.96 11.97 -33.49
C LEU A 279 -25.90 13.18 -34.43
N LYS A 280 -26.80 14.16 -34.23
CA LYS A 280 -26.75 15.42 -34.97
C LYS A 280 -25.40 16.12 -34.71
N THR A 281 -24.77 16.59 -35.79
CA THR A 281 -23.50 17.32 -35.75
C THR A 281 -23.70 18.68 -35.07
N ASN A 282 -22.91 18.95 -34.03
CA ASN A 282 -22.83 20.27 -33.42
C ASN A 282 -21.34 20.58 -33.16
N PRO A 283 -20.71 21.42 -34.00
CA PRO A 283 -19.28 21.64 -33.92
C PRO A 283 -18.86 22.26 -32.58
N VAL A 284 -19.67 23.16 -32.00
CA VAL A 284 -19.35 23.83 -30.72
C VAL A 284 -19.37 22.84 -29.56
N ARG A 285 -20.40 21.97 -29.49
CA ARG A 285 -20.44 20.91 -28.46
C ARG A 285 -19.24 19.98 -28.59
N ASP A 286 -18.97 19.53 -29.82
CA ASP A 286 -17.94 18.53 -30.07
C ASP A 286 -16.54 19.08 -29.78
N THR A 287 -16.25 20.35 -30.11
CA THR A 287 -14.97 21.00 -29.78
C THR A 287 -14.82 21.25 -28.29
N VAL A 288 -15.84 21.78 -27.60
CA VAL A 288 -15.78 22.07 -26.16
C VAL A 288 -15.63 20.79 -25.35
N CYS A 289 -16.47 19.77 -25.60
CA CYS A 289 -16.36 18.48 -24.92
C CYS A 289 -15.04 17.77 -25.25
N GLY A 290 -14.55 17.90 -26.50
CA GLY A 290 -13.25 17.38 -26.91
C GLY A 290 -12.09 18.04 -26.19
N ALA A 291 -12.08 19.37 -26.10
CA ALA A 291 -11.05 20.15 -25.42
C ALA A 291 -11.05 19.90 -23.91
N LEU A 292 -12.23 19.89 -23.26
CA LEU A 292 -12.33 19.55 -21.84
C LEU A 292 -11.85 18.13 -21.54
N SER A 293 -12.23 17.16 -22.38
CA SER A 293 -11.75 15.78 -22.20
C SER A 293 -10.24 15.66 -22.43
N ALA A 294 -9.70 16.39 -23.42
CA ALA A 294 -8.26 16.45 -23.64
C ALA A 294 -7.53 17.05 -22.43
N LEU A 295 -8.04 18.15 -21.89
CA LEU A 295 -7.48 18.82 -20.71
C LEU A 295 -7.46 17.87 -19.51
N ILE A 296 -8.58 17.21 -19.20
CA ILE A 296 -8.67 16.26 -18.09
C ILE A 296 -7.64 15.14 -18.25
N ILE A 297 -7.51 14.57 -19.45
CA ILE A 297 -6.52 13.51 -19.71
C ILE A 297 -5.10 14.02 -19.60
N VAL A 298 -4.80 15.21 -20.12
CA VAL A 298 -3.47 15.81 -20.02
C VAL A 298 -3.11 16.07 -18.55
N CYS A 299 -4.03 16.60 -17.74
CA CYS A 299 -3.80 16.80 -16.31
C CYS A 299 -3.54 15.49 -15.58
N VAL A 300 -4.34 14.44 -15.85
CA VAL A 300 -4.13 13.11 -15.27
C VAL A 300 -2.76 12.56 -15.69
N LEU A 301 -2.41 12.60 -16.98
CA LEU A 301 -1.16 12.06 -17.49
C LEU A 301 0.07 12.86 -17.08
N ALA A 302 -0.05 14.18 -16.86
CA ALA A 302 1.04 15.03 -16.42
C ALA A 302 1.60 14.54 -15.08
N ILE A 303 0.74 14.07 -14.18
CA ILE A 303 1.13 13.51 -12.88
C ILE A 303 1.87 12.19 -13.05
N PHE A 304 1.43 11.34 -14.00
CA PHE A 304 2.11 10.09 -14.29
C PHE A 304 3.41 10.27 -15.08
N ALA A 305 3.67 11.45 -15.67
CA ALA A 305 4.89 11.69 -16.46
C ALA A 305 6.15 11.46 -15.63
N VAL A 306 6.14 11.85 -14.36
CA VAL A 306 7.22 11.64 -13.40
C VAL A 306 7.63 10.18 -13.29
N ILE A 307 6.67 9.25 -13.24
CA ILE A 307 6.95 7.80 -13.13
C ILE A 307 7.73 7.30 -14.36
N PHE A 308 7.60 7.95 -15.51
CA PHE A 308 8.35 7.61 -16.72
C PHE A 308 9.64 8.42 -16.89
N VAL A 309 9.86 9.45 -16.07
CA VAL A 309 11.02 10.35 -16.18
C VAL A 309 12.03 10.05 -15.08
N VAL A 310 11.61 10.05 -13.81
CA VAL A 310 12.50 9.95 -12.65
C VAL A 310 13.37 8.69 -12.65
N PRO A 311 12.87 7.48 -12.97
CA PRO A 311 13.71 6.27 -13.06
C PRO A 311 14.87 6.35 -14.06
N PHE A 312 14.81 7.29 -14.99
CA PHE A 312 15.79 7.45 -16.06
C PHE A 312 16.67 8.70 -15.86
N VAL A 313 16.63 9.29 -14.67
CA VAL A 313 17.41 10.45 -14.28
C VAL A 313 18.39 10.04 -13.19
N GLN A 314 19.64 10.52 -13.27
CA GLN A 314 20.69 10.15 -12.33
C GLN A 314 20.33 10.52 -10.89
N GLU A 315 20.02 11.80 -10.64
CA GLU A 315 19.60 12.24 -9.31
C GLU A 315 18.64 13.42 -9.43
N TRP A 316 17.35 13.17 -9.19
CA TRP A 316 16.39 14.26 -9.14
C TRP A 316 16.47 14.98 -7.79
N PRO A 317 16.53 16.33 -7.74
CA PRO A 317 16.37 17.28 -8.84
C PRO A 317 17.69 17.92 -9.34
N TYR A 318 18.84 17.46 -8.88
CA TYR A 318 20.15 18.10 -9.07
C TYR A 318 20.88 17.68 -10.35
N GLN A 319 20.83 16.39 -10.71
CA GLN A 319 21.49 15.81 -11.88
C GLN A 319 20.46 15.16 -12.82
N VAL A 320 19.96 15.95 -13.78
CA VAL A 320 18.94 15.53 -14.76
C VAL A 320 19.50 14.78 -15.99
N THR A 321 20.68 14.17 -15.85
CA THR A 321 21.32 13.35 -16.88
C THR A 321 20.60 12.02 -17.03
N PHE A 322 20.43 11.57 -18.28
CA PHE A 322 19.80 10.29 -18.56
C PHE A 322 20.67 9.14 -18.06
N THR A 323 20.11 8.23 -17.26
CA THR A 323 20.77 6.99 -16.83
C THR A 323 19.82 5.77 -16.90
N LEU A 324 20.42 4.58 -16.90
CA LEU A 324 19.74 3.29 -16.73
C LEU A 324 20.22 2.55 -15.47
N ASP A 325 21.04 3.20 -14.64
CA ASP A 325 21.66 2.57 -13.47
C ASP A 325 20.60 2.12 -12.48
N HIS A 326 19.63 2.98 -12.13
CA HIS A 326 18.51 2.60 -11.24
C HIS A 326 17.74 1.35 -11.68
N VAL A 327 17.50 1.21 -12.98
CA VAL A 327 16.82 0.02 -13.53
C VAL A 327 17.73 -1.21 -13.46
N ARG A 328 19.02 -1.03 -13.71
CA ARG A 328 20.03 -2.09 -13.62
C ARG A 328 20.23 -2.56 -12.18
N ASP A 329 20.24 -1.64 -11.22
CA ASP A 329 20.43 -1.92 -9.80
C ASP A 329 19.26 -2.71 -9.25
N VAL A 330 18.02 -2.31 -9.56
CA VAL A 330 16.80 -3.06 -9.19
C VAL A 330 16.76 -4.46 -9.82
N LEU A 331 17.30 -4.63 -11.04
CA LEU A 331 17.37 -5.94 -11.70
C LEU A 331 18.48 -6.85 -11.17
N ASN A 332 19.58 -6.27 -10.67
CA ASN A 332 20.70 -7.03 -10.12
C ASN A 332 20.53 -7.33 -8.63
N ASP A 333 19.76 -6.51 -7.91
CA ASP A 333 19.39 -6.76 -6.52
C ASP A 333 18.46 -7.98 -6.46
N SER A 334 18.99 -9.06 -5.89
CA SER A 334 18.29 -10.34 -5.75
C SER A 334 17.05 -10.22 -4.86
N SER A 335 17.05 -9.29 -3.89
CA SER A 335 15.92 -9.02 -3.00
C SER A 335 14.80 -8.29 -3.76
N LEU A 336 15.11 -7.22 -4.50
CA LEU A 336 14.12 -6.44 -5.24
C LEU A 336 13.52 -7.24 -6.41
N PHE A 337 14.37 -7.95 -7.16
CA PHE A 337 13.89 -8.81 -8.23
C PHE A 337 13.15 -10.06 -7.70
N GLY A 338 13.54 -10.57 -6.52
CA GLY A 338 12.83 -11.64 -5.82
C GLY A 338 11.39 -11.25 -5.47
N VAL A 339 11.20 -10.06 -4.91
CA VAL A 339 9.88 -9.50 -4.61
C VAL A 339 9.01 -9.33 -5.87
N TYR A 340 9.63 -8.97 -7.00
CA TYR A 340 8.93 -8.92 -8.29
C TYR A 340 8.40 -10.30 -8.73
N LYS A 341 9.22 -11.37 -8.61
CA LYS A 341 8.79 -12.74 -8.89
C LYS A 341 7.68 -13.21 -7.96
N ASN A 342 7.80 -12.93 -6.66
CA ASN A 342 6.78 -13.25 -5.65
C ASN A 342 5.43 -12.64 -6.01
N SER A 343 5.42 -11.38 -6.46
CA SER A 343 4.19 -10.67 -6.82
C SER A 343 3.49 -11.28 -8.02
N ILE A 344 4.24 -11.64 -9.07
CA ILE A 344 3.69 -12.35 -10.23
C ILE A 344 3.15 -13.71 -9.80
N PHE A 345 3.89 -14.45 -8.97
CA PHE A 345 3.47 -15.75 -8.47
C PHE A 345 2.15 -15.66 -7.69
N VAL A 346 2.05 -14.75 -6.73
CA VAL A 346 0.83 -14.49 -5.97
C VAL A 346 -0.31 -14.05 -6.90
N ALA A 347 -0.07 -13.12 -7.82
CA ALA A 347 -1.11 -12.62 -8.73
C ALA A 347 -1.66 -13.71 -9.67
N VAL A 348 -0.80 -14.56 -10.24
CA VAL A 348 -1.23 -15.68 -11.09
C VAL A 348 -2.02 -16.70 -10.27
N LEU A 349 -1.53 -17.10 -9.09
CA LEU A 349 -2.23 -18.09 -8.27
C LEU A 349 -3.55 -17.55 -7.71
N THR A 350 -3.61 -16.30 -7.27
CA THR A 350 -4.86 -15.63 -6.89
C THR A 350 -5.83 -15.61 -8.06
N ALA A 351 -5.38 -15.32 -9.29
CA ALA A 351 -6.24 -15.34 -10.46
C ALA A 351 -6.76 -16.74 -10.82
N VAL A 352 -5.94 -17.77 -10.70
CA VAL A 352 -6.35 -19.16 -10.95
C VAL A 352 -7.32 -19.66 -9.87
N ILE A 353 -6.94 -19.55 -8.60
CA ILE A 353 -7.75 -20.03 -7.47
C ILE A 353 -9.04 -19.22 -7.36
N GLY A 354 -8.96 -17.88 -7.45
CA GLY A 354 -10.11 -16.99 -7.45
C GLY A 354 -11.07 -17.27 -8.60
N LEU A 355 -10.56 -17.55 -9.80
CA LEU A 355 -11.40 -17.98 -10.92
C LEU A 355 -12.12 -19.30 -10.63
N ILE A 356 -11.44 -20.30 -10.07
CA ILE A 356 -12.05 -21.60 -9.73
C ILE A 356 -13.15 -21.41 -8.68
N VAL A 357 -12.88 -20.66 -7.61
CA VAL A 357 -13.82 -20.41 -6.51
C VAL A 357 -15.04 -19.62 -7.01
N THR A 358 -14.84 -18.54 -7.76
CA THR A 358 -15.94 -17.71 -8.29
C THR A 358 -16.74 -18.41 -9.37
N TYR A 359 -16.09 -19.19 -10.24
CA TYR A 359 -16.78 -20.03 -11.23
C TYR A 359 -17.63 -21.09 -10.54
N GLY A 360 -17.09 -21.79 -9.54
CA GLY A 360 -17.83 -22.78 -8.74
C GLY A 360 -19.04 -22.16 -8.03
N ALA A 361 -18.84 -21.03 -7.34
CA ALA A 361 -19.90 -20.29 -6.67
C ALA A 361 -20.98 -19.82 -7.65
N ALA A 362 -20.59 -19.23 -8.78
CA ALA A 362 -21.53 -18.74 -9.78
C ALA A 362 -22.31 -19.88 -10.46
N LEU A 363 -21.68 -21.03 -10.70
CA LEU A 363 -22.35 -22.22 -11.23
C LEU A 363 -23.38 -22.77 -10.24
N ALA A 364 -23.02 -22.81 -8.94
CA ALA A 364 -23.92 -23.20 -7.87
C ALA A 364 -25.12 -22.25 -7.75
N THR A 365 -24.97 -20.95 -8.00
CA THR A 365 -26.08 -19.99 -7.90
C THR A 365 -26.92 -19.93 -9.18
N ALA A 366 -26.29 -19.83 -10.36
CA ALA A 366 -26.95 -19.50 -11.63
C ALA A 366 -27.50 -20.71 -12.39
N ARG A 367 -26.90 -21.90 -12.26
CA ARG A 367 -27.23 -23.08 -13.08
C ARG A 367 -27.71 -24.30 -12.27
N SER A 368 -27.85 -24.17 -10.94
CA SER A 368 -28.35 -25.25 -10.08
C SER A 368 -29.84 -25.14 -9.80
N GLN A 369 -30.43 -26.24 -9.33
CA GLN A 369 -31.78 -26.28 -8.73
C GLN A 369 -31.74 -26.15 -7.20
N LEU A 370 -30.63 -25.64 -6.63
CA LEU A 370 -30.54 -25.41 -5.18
C LEU A 370 -31.65 -24.48 -4.69
N ASN A 371 -32.07 -24.70 -3.44
CA ASN A 371 -33.08 -23.87 -2.78
C ASN A 371 -32.69 -22.38 -2.83
N GLY A 372 -33.66 -21.51 -3.07
CA GLY A 372 -33.43 -20.06 -3.19
C GLY A 372 -32.73 -19.46 -1.96
N LYS A 373 -32.98 -20.01 -0.77
CA LYS A 373 -32.29 -19.61 0.47
C LYS A 373 -30.78 -19.88 0.42
N LEU A 374 -30.35 -21.04 -0.07
CA LEU A 374 -28.92 -21.40 -0.17
C LEU A 374 -28.21 -20.51 -1.20
N LYS A 375 -28.86 -20.25 -2.34
CA LYS A 375 -28.36 -19.31 -3.35
C LYS A 375 -28.17 -17.91 -2.78
N SER A 376 -29.10 -17.47 -1.93
CA SER A 376 -29.02 -16.17 -1.24
C SER A 376 -27.85 -16.08 -0.26
N VAL A 377 -27.33 -17.20 0.28
CA VAL A 377 -26.15 -17.18 1.17
C VAL A 377 -24.91 -16.77 0.39
N ILE A 378 -24.67 -17.35 -0.80
CA ILE A 378 -23.52 -16.96 -1.63
C ILE A 378 -23.66 -15.50 -2.07
N ASP A 379 -24.87 -15.06 -2.42
CA ASP A 379 -25.13 -13.65 -2.74
C ASP A 379 -24.85 -12.72 -1.55
N ALA A 380 -25.16 -13.15 -0.32
CA ALA A 380 -24.82 -12.41 0.89
C ALA A 380 -23.31 -12.37 1.15
N ILE A 381 -22.59 -13.48 0.95
CA ILE A 381 -21.12 -13.52 1.06
C ILE A 381 -20.47 -12.54 0.06
N ALA A 382 -20.95 -12.52 -1.19
CA ALA A 382 -20.47 -11.58 -2.19
C ALA A 382 -20.74 -10.12 -1.79
N LEU A 383 -21.86 -9.86 -1.11
CA LEU A 383 -22.17 -8.52 -0.60
C LEU A 383 -21.23 -8.14 0.56
N VAL A 384 -21.01 -9.04 1.51
CA VAL A 384 -20.16 -8.83 2.68
C VAL A 384 -18.69 -8.65 2.29
N THR A 385 -18.16 -9.47 1.39
CA THR A 385 -16.79 -9.30 0.87
C THR A 385 -16.57 -7.96 0.18
N ASN A 386 -17.61 -7.40 -0.46
CA ASN A 386 -17.55 -6.05 -1.03
C ASN A 386 -17.62 -4.94 0.04
N THR A 387 -18.20 -5.22 1.21
CA THR A 387 -18.32 -4.23 2.31
C THR A 387 -17.06 -4.10 3.15
N ILE A 388 -16.21 -5.11 3.20
CA ILE A 388 -15.12 -5.11 4.19
C ILE A 388 -13.88 -4.48 3.54
N PRO A 389 -13.35 -3.38 4.11
CA PRO A 389 -12.12 -2.77 3.62
C PRO A 389 -10.94 -3.74 3.68
N GLY A 390 -10.00 -3.62 2.75
CA GLY A 390 -8.82 -4.48 2.70
C GLY A 390 -8.01 -4.46 4.01
N MET A 391 -7.81 -3.28 4.61
CA MET A 391 -7.11 -3.12 5.89
C MET A 391 -7.77 -3.95 7.00
N VAL A 392 -9.11 -3.90 7.08
CA VAL A 392 -9.89 -4.64 8.09
C VAL A 392 -9.78 -6.15 7.86
N ILE A 393 -9.78 -6.61 6.61
CA ILE A 393 -9.53 -8.03 6.29
C ILE A 393 -8.10 -8.44 6.72
N GLY A 394 -7.09 -7.62 6.42
CA GLY A 394 -5.70 -7.89 6.77
C GLY A 394 -5.50 -8.06 8.27
N ILE A 395 -6.03 -7.15 9.08
CA ILE A 395 -5.98 -7.21 10.54
C ILE A 395 -6.76 -8.41 11.09
N ALA A 396 -7.94 -8.67 10.55
CA ALA A 396 -8.73 -9.84 10.94
C ALA A 396 -7.96 -11.14 10.69
N PHE A 397 -7.19 -11.21 9.59
CA PHE A 397 -6.33 -12.35 9.28
C PHE A 397 -5.12 -12.43 10.21
N MET A 398 -4.49 -11.29 10.51
CA MET A 398 -3.39 -11.21 11.47
C MET A 398 -3.81 -11.79 12.83
N PHE A 399 -4.94 -11.35 13.40
CA PHE A 399 -5.41 -11.83 14.71
C PHE A 399 -5.72 -13.33 14.83
N ILE A 400 -6.03 -14.01 13.73
CA ILE A 400 -6.38 -15.43 13.75
C ILE A 400 -5.25 -16.33 13.28
N PHE A 401 -4.38 -15.84 12.38
CA PHE A 401 -3.33 -16.64 11.77
C PHE A 401 -1.94 -16.37 12.34
N SER A 402 -1.72 -15.30 13.11
CA SER A 402 -0.46 -15.13 13.87
C SER A 402 -0.25 -16.30 14.85
N GLY A 403 0.97 -16.84 14.88
CA GLY A 403 1.35 -18.04 15.62
C GLY A 403 0.94 -19.37 14.97
N THR A 404 0.27 -19.35 13.81
CA THR A 404 -0.14 -20.58 13.10
C THR A 404 0.82 -20.92 11.96
N SER A 405 0.79 -22.16 11.47
CA SER A 405 1.60 -22.59 10.32
C SER A 405 1.27 -21.89 9.00
N LEU A 406 0.21 -21.09 8.95
CA LEU A 406 -0.16 -20.28 7.78
C LEU A 406 0.39 -18.85 7.84
N GLN A 407 0.89 -18.39 8.99
CA GLN A 407 1.48 -17.06 9.14
C GLN A 407 2.62 -16.86 8.12
N ASN A 408 2.70 -15.66 7.54
CA ASN A 408 3.77 -15.28 6.59
C ASN A 408 3.90 -16.20 5.37
N THR A 409 2.86 -16.96 4.99
CA THR A 409 2.87 -17.86 3.81
C THR A 409 2.23 -17.22 2.57
N PHE A 410 2.71 -17.59 1.37
CA PHE A 410 2.08 -17.16 0.11
C PHE A 410 0.62 -17.61 0.04
N LEU A 411 0.30 -18.78 0.61
CA LEU A 411 -1.06 -19.32 0.63
C LEU A 411 -2.03 -18.38 1.36
N LEU A 412 -1.61 -17.83 2.51
CA LEU A 412 -2.41 -16.88 3.28
C LEU A 412 -2.72 -15.62 2.47
N ILE A 413 -1.70 -15.02 1.84
CA ILE A 413 -1.85 -13.83 0.99
C ILE A 413 -2.78 -14.12 -0.19
N ILE A 414 -2.61 -15.28 -0.84
CA ILE A 414 -3.43 -15.69 -1.99
C ILE A 414 -4.90 -15.83 -1.57
N LEU A 415 -5.18 -16.51 -0.45
CA LEU A 415 -6.54 -16.71 0.06
C LEU A 415 -7.18 -15.39 0.50
N CYS A 416 -6.41 -14.52 1.17
CA CYS A 416 -6.85 -13.17 1.53
C CYS A 416 -7.30 -12.38 0.29
N ASN A 417 -6.49 -12.35 -0.77
CA ASN A 417 -6.83 -11.68 -2.02
C ASN A 417 -8.05 -12.30 -2.73
N VAL A 418 -8.19 -13.63 -2.71
CA VAL A 418 -9.36 -14.32 -3.30
C VAL A 418 -10.65 -13.91 -2.59
N VAL A 419 -10.63 -13.85 -1.26
CA VAL A 419 -11.77 -13.47 -0.43
C VAL A 419 -12.11 -11.98 -0.61
N HIS A 420 -11.10 -11.11 -0.53
CA HIS A 420 -11.26 -9.66 -0.71
C HIS A 420 -11.88 -9.33 -2.07
N PHE A 421 -11.33 -9.86 -3.16
CA PHE A 421 -11.80 -9.54 -4.51
C PHE A 421 -12.92 -10.44 -5.03
N PHE A 422 -13.60 -11.22 -4.17
CA PHE A 422 -14.59 -12.21 -4.59
C PHE A 422 -15.82 -11.62 -5.31
N SER A 423 -16.32 -10.49 -4.83
CA SER A 423 -17.66 -9.98 -5.20
C SER A 423 -17.81 -9.68 -6.69
N THR A 424 -16.95 -8.84 -7.25
CA THR A 424 -17.08 -8.38 -8.64
C THR A 424 -16.93 -9.54 -9.65
N PRO A 425 -15.90 -10.39 -9.55
CA PRO A 425 -15.77 -11.61 -10.35
C PRO A 425 -16.96 -12.56 -10.24
N TYR A 426 -17.47 -12.80 -9.04
CA TYR A 426 -18.64 -13.64 -8.81
C TYR A 426 -19.88 -13.08 -9.55
N LEU A 427 -20.14 -11.78 -9.42
CA LEU A 427 -21.26 -11.11 -10.09
C LEU A 427 -21.12 -11.14 -11.62
N MET A 428 -19.92 -10.87 -12.15
CA MET A 428 -19.63 -11.00 -13.59
C MET A 428 -19.92 -12.41 -14.10
N MET A 429 -19.43 -13.43 -13.38
CA MET A 429 -19.59 -14.82 -13.75
C MET A 429 -21.05 -15.28 -13.67
N LYS A 430 -21.74 -14.95 -12.57
CA LYS A 430 -23.17 -15.24 -12.35
C LYS A 430 -24.02 -14.62 -13.46
N ASN A 431 -23.83 -13.34 -13.75
CA ASN A 431 -24.58 -12.63 -14.78
C ASN A 431 -24.32 -13.20 -16.18
N SER A 432 -23.10 -13.63 -16.49
CA SER A 432 -22.78 -14.29 -17.74
C SER A 432 -23.43 -15.67 -17.84
N LEU A 433 -23.38 -16.48 -16.78
CA LEU A 433 -23.99 -17.81 -16.71
C LEU A 433 -25.51 -17.76 -16.85
N SER A 434 -26.16 -16.82 -16.17
CA SER A 434 -27.62 -16.66 -16.20
C SER A 434 -28.15 -16.25 -17.58
N LYS A 435 -27.32 -15.67 -18.44
CA LYS A 435 -27.68 -15.30 -19.82
C LYS A 435 -27.54 -16.45 -20.82
N LEU A 436 -26.89 -17.56 -20.46
CA LEU A 436 -26.75 -18.73 -21.34
C LEU A 436 -28.07 -19.51 -21.44
N ASN A 437 -28.29 -20.17 -22.58
CA ASN A 437 -29.47 -20.98 -22.79
C ASN A 437 -29.53 -22.13 -21.75
N SER A 438 -30.64 -22.22 -21.01
CA SER A 438 -30.88 -23.24 -20.00
C SER A 438 -31.08 -24.64 -20.61
N SER A 439 -31.45 -24.74 -21.90
CA SER A 439 -31.69 -26.03 -22.55
C SER A 439 -30.42 -26.84 -22.83
N TRP A 440 -29.24 -26.21 -22.90
CA TRP A 440 -27.99 -26.87 -23.27
C TRP A 440 -27.63 -28.07 -22.37
N GLU A 441 -27.89 -27.97 -21.07
CA GLU A 441 -27.61 -29.06 -20.12
C GLU A 441 -28.61 -30.20 -20.21
N THR A 442 -29.86 -29.89 -20.58
CA THR A 442 -30.90 -30.90 -20.83
C THR A 442 -30.58 -31.65 -22.12
N THR A 443 -30.24 -30.94 -23.20
CA THR A 443 -29.86 -31.54 -24.47
C THR A 443 -28.61 -32.41 -24.35
N ALA A 444 -27.54 -31.93 -23.72
CA ALA A 444 -26.32 -32.71 -23.51
C ALA A 444 -26.58 -33.97 -22.68
N SER A 445 -27.39 -33.86 -21.62
CA SER A 445 -27.78 -34.99 -20.78
C SER A 445 -28.62 -36.03 -21.55
N LEU A 446 -29.47 -35.60 -22.49
CA LEU A 446 -30.21 -36.51 -23.38
C LEU A 446 -29.29 -37.20 -24.39
N MET A 447 -28.19 -36.55 -24.78
CA MET A 447 -27.15 -37.12 -25.66
C MET A 447 -26.15 -38.01 -24.89
N GLY A 448 -26.34 -38.24 -23.59
CA GLY A 448 -25.51 -39.11 -22.77
C GLY A 448 -24.24 -38.46 -22.17
N ASP A 449 -24.06 -37.14 -22.30
CA ASP A 449 -22.94 -36.44 -21.65
C ASP A 449 -23.13 -36.39 -20.13
N THR A 450 -22.04 -36.60 -19.38
CA THR A 450 -22.02 -36.36 -17.92
C THR A 450 -22.07 -34.86 -17.62
N TRP A 451 -22.44 -34.49 -16.39
CA TRP A 451 -22.53 -33.07 -16.01
C TRP A 451 -21.18 -32.36 -16.13
N ILE A 452 -20.10 -32.93 -15.58
CA ILE A 452 -18.74 -32.37 -15.71
C ILE A 452 -18.34 -32.21 -17.18
N LYS A 453 -18.62 -33.21 -18.03
CA LYS A 453 -18.36 -33.10 -19.49
C LYS A 453 -19.16 -31.97 -20.11
N THR A 454 -20.44 -31.83 -19.75
CA THR A 454 -21.32 -30.75 -20.23
C THR A 454 -20.76 -29.38 -19.84
N ILE A 455 -20.33 -29.20 -18.59
CA ILE A 455 -19.76 -27.94 -18.11
C ILE A 455 -18.48 -27.61 -18.89
N VAL A 456 -17.51 -28.53 -18.91
CA VAL A 456 -16.19 -28.30 -19.54
C VAL A 456 -16.28 -28.15 -21.06
N ARG A 457 -17.19 -28.90 -21.72
CA ARG A 457 -17.30 -28.94 -23.19
C ARG A 457 -18.22 -27.88 -23.76
N ILE A 458 -19.26 -27.48 -23.03
CA ILE A 458 -20.32 -26.59 -23.55
C ILE A 458 -20.35 -25.28 -22.77
N VAL A 459 -20.46 -25.30 -21.44
CA VAL A 459 -20.65 -24.06 -20.67
C VAL A 459 -19.37 -23.22 -20.62
N THR A 460 -18.26 -23.80 -20.15
CA THR A 460 -16.97 -23.11 -19.97
C THR A 460 -16.46 -22.48 -21.28
N PRO A 461 -16.48 -23.15 -22.44
CA PRO A 461 -15.98 -22.55 -23.67
C PRO A 461 -16.83 -21.38 -24.16
N ASN A 462 -18.15 -21.42 -23.94
CA ASN A 462 -19.05 -20.32 -24.31
C ASN A 462 -18.91 -19.11 -23.37
N MET A 463 -18.27 -19.27 -22.21
CA MET A 463 -18.00 -18.19 -21.25
C MET A 463 -16.56 -17.69 -21.25
N ALA A 464 -15.72 -18.15 -22.17
CA ALA A 464 -14.29 -17.85 -22.02
C ALA A 464 -13.95 -16.35 -22.05
N SER A 465 -14.76 -15.50 -22.70
CA SER A 465 -14.54 -14.05 -22.63
C SER A 465 -14.66 -13.55 -21.18
N THR A 466 -15.73 -13.93 -20.48
CA THR A 466 -15.95 -13.63 -19.06
C THR A 466 -14.89 -14.27 -18.16
N ILE A 467 -14.47 -15.50 -18.46
CA ILE A 467 -13.41 -16.18 -17.70
C ILE A 467 -12.07 -15.43 -17.81
N LEU A 468 -11.69 -14.99 -19.01
CA LEU A 468 -10.46 -14.23 -19.23
C LEU A 468 -10.54 -12.84 -18.57
N GLU A 469 -11.73 -12.22 -18.56
CA GLU A 469 -11.97 -10.94 -17.88
C GLU A 469 -11.85 -11.09 -16.36
N VAL A 470 -12.45 -12.14 -15.78
CA VAL A 470 -12.33 -12.46 -14.35
C VAL A 470 -10.89 -12.78 -13.95
N PHE A 471 -10.17 -13.55 -14.77
CA PHE A 471 -8.75 -13.81 -14.57
C PHE A 471 -7.95 -12.51 -14.57
N SER A 472 -8.16 -11.65 -15.57
CA SER A 472 -7.50 -10.34 -15.66
C SER A 472 -7.81 -9.46 -14.45
N TYR A 473 -9.04 -9.49 -13.95
CA TYR A 473 -9.46 -8.72 -12.79
C TYR A 473 -8.69 -9.14 -11.54
N TYR A 474 -8.66 -10.43 -11.22
CA TYR A 474 -7.92 -10.92 -10.06
C TYR A 474 -6.42 -10.65 -10.18
N PHE A 475 -5.83 -10.89 -11.36
CA PHE A 475 -4.41 -10.68 -11.58
C PHE A 475 -4.00 -9.22 -11.32
N VAL A 476 -4.71 -8.27 -11.95
CA VAL A 476 -4.38 -6.83 -11.83
C VAL A 476 -4.58 -6.35 -10.40
N ASN A 477 -5.68 -6.72 -9.74
CA ASN A 477 -5.92 -6.28 -8.36
C ASN A 477 -4.89 -6.90 -7.40
N ALA A 478 -4.53 -8.18 -7.55
CA ALA A 478 -3.51 -8.81 -6.71
C ALA A 478 -2.12 -8.16 -6.87
N MET A 479 -1.75 -7.69 -8.08
CA MET A 479 -0.49 -6.96 -8.31
C MET A 479 -0.44 -5.57 -7.67
N VAL A 480 -1.59 -4.96 -7.40
CA VAL A 480 -1.73 -3.53 -7.07
C VAL A 480 -2.12 -3.30 -5.60
N THR A 481 -2.53 -4.36 -4.89
CA THR A 481 -3.08 -4.25 -3.54
C THR A 481 -2.01 -4.13 -2.46
N VAL A 482 -2.13 -3.11 -1.61
CA VAL A 482 -1.31 -2.92 -0.39
C VAL A 482 -2.10 -3.27 0.88
N SER A 483 -3.33 -2.74 0.99
CA SER A 483 -4.11 -2.63 2.24
C SER A 483 -4.20 -3.87 3.12
N ALA A 484 -4.57 -5.03 2.57
CA ALA A 484 -4.69 -6.25 3.37
C ALA A 484 -3.33 -6.94 3.56
N VAL A 485 -2.47 -6.83 2.56
CA VAL A 485 -1.22 -7.59 2.44
C VAL A 485 -0.16 -7.05 3.41
N ILE A 486 -0.17 -5.76 3.71
CA ILE A 486 0.77 -5.12 4.63
C ILE A 486 0.78 -5.74 6.03
N PHE A 487 -0.36 -6.26 6.51
CA PHE A 487 -0.48 -6.87 7.85
C PHE A 487 -0.12 -8.36 7.89
N ILE A 488 0.02 -9.03 6.74
CA ILE A 488 0.20 -10.49 6.67
C ILE A 488 1.43 -10.93 5.87
N ALA A 489 2.15 -9.98 5.27
CA ALA A 489 3.36 -10.27 4.53
C ALA A 489 4.56 -10.44 5.48
N GLY A 490 5.27 -11.55 5.34
CA GLY A 490 6.58 -11.76 5.96
C GLY A 490 7.72 -11.34 5.04
N ALA A 491 8.96 -11.49 5.50
CA ALA A 491 10.14 -11.26 4.69
C ALA A 491 10.22 -12.20 3.49
N ARG A 492 9.94 -13.50 3.68
CA ARG A 492 10.00 -14.48 2.58
C ARG A 492 8.88 -14.28 1.55
N THR A 493 7.76 -13.72 1.98
CA THR A 493 6.53 -13.60 1.18
C THR A 493 6.22 -12.19 0.74
N MET A 494 7.18 -11.28 0.89
CA MET A 494 7.06 -9.89 0.50
C MET A 494 6.72 -9.75 -0.99
N VAL A 495 5.80 -8.84 -1.28
CA VAL A 495 5.34 -8.46 -2.62
C VAL A 495 5.72 -7.01 -2.93
N ILE A 496 5.65 -6.60 -4.21
CA ILE A 496 6.15 -5.29 -4.67
C ILE A 496 5.42 -4.16 -3.93
N THR A 497 4.13 -4.31 -3.65
CA THR A 497 3.34 -3.28 -2.99
C THR A 497 3.78 -3.02 -1.55
N THR A 498 4.13 -4.07 -0.80
CA THR A 498 4.69 -3.93 0.55
C THR A 498 6.14 -3.46 0.52
N LYS A 499 6.93 -3.89 -0.48
CA LYS A 499 8.31 -3.39 -0.67
C LYS A 499 8.34 -1.92 -1.09
N ILE A 500 7.38 -1.46 -1.90
CA ILE A 500 7.22 -0.04 -2.25
C ILE A 500 6.97 0.77 -0.97
N LYS A 501 6.12 0.29 -0.06
CA LYS A 501 5.87 0.96 1.23
C LYS A 501 7.15 1.04 2.07
N GLU A 502 7.93 -0.04 2.11
CA GLU A 502 9.20 -0.07 2.82
C GLU A 502 10.21 0.92 2.22
N LEU A 503 10.42 0.88 0.89
CA LEU A 503 11.29 1.82 0.19
C LEU A 503 10.82 3.26 0.35
N GLN A 504 9.51 3.48 0.46
CA GLN A 504 8.94 4.77 0.83
C GLN A 504 9.40 5.24 2.20
N TYR A 505 9.39 4.37 3.22
CA TYR A 505 9.84 4.74 4.56
C TYR A 505 11.30 5.22 4.54
N TYR A 506 12.12 4.59 3.70
CA TYR A 506 13.51 4.98 3.47
C TYR A 506 13.67 6.04 2.37
N ASN A 507 12.60 6.67 1.87
CA ASN A 507 12.66 7.69 0.83
C ASN A 507 13.48 7.28 -0.43
N LYS A 508 13.46 5.99 -0.78
CA LYS A 508 14.10 5.40 -1.98
C LYS A 508 13.19 5.49 -3.20
N PHE A 509 12.98 6.72 -3.64
CA PHE A 509 11.94 7.03 -4.62
C PHE A 509 12.26 6.49 -6.02
N ASN A 510 13.53 6.40 -6.40
CA ASN A 510 13.93 5.89 -7.71
C ASN A 510 13.49 4.43 -7.87
N GLU A 511 13.77 3.60 -6.88
CA GLU A 511 13.40 2.19 -6.80
C GLU A 511 11.88 2.01 -6.75
N VAL A 512 11.17 2.86 -5.98
CA VAL A 512 9.70 2.89 -5.97
C VAL A 512 9.14 3.11 -7.38
N PHE A 513 9.66 4.11 -8.11
CA PHE A 513 9.17 4.39 -9.47
C PHE A 513 9.54 3.29 -10.47
N VAL A 514 10.72 2.67 -10.37
CA VAL A 514 11.11 1.51 -11.21
C VAL A 514 10.16 0.33 -10.96
N LEU A 515 9.90 -0.01 -9.70
CA LEU A 515 8.99 -1.10 -9.34
C LEU A 515 7.54 -0.82 -9.79
N SER A 516 7.08 0.42 -9.68
CA SER A 516 5.77 0.83 -10.19
C SER A 516 5.68 0.74 -11.72
N LEU A 517 6.76 1.06 -12.44
CA LEU A 517 6.85 0.87 -13.88
C LEU A 517 6.78 -0.62 -14.26
N PHE A 518 7.41 -1.50 -13.47
CA PHE A 518 7.31 -2.95 -13.66
C PHE A 518 5.89 -3.48 -13.44
N ILE A 519 5.18 -3.01 -12.40
CA ILE A 519 3.76 -3.34 -12.19
C ILE A 519 2.93 -2.89 -13.41
N LEU A 520 3.09 -1.63 -13.84
CA LEU A 520 2.34 -1.07 -14.96
C LEU A 520 2.59 -1.84 -16.26
N ALA A 521 3.86 -2.12 -16.58
CA ALA A 521 4.24 -2.86 -17.77
C ALA A 521 3.64 -4.27 -17.75
N THR A 522 3.72 -4.98 -16.62
CA THR A 522 3.16 -6.32 -16.45
C THR A 522 1.65 -6.32 -16.62
N ASN A 523 0.95 -5.40 -15.96
CA ASN A 523 -0.49 -5.26 -16.05
C ASN A 523 -0.97 -4.91 -17.47
N LEU A 524 -0.25 -4.02 -18.18
CA LEU A 524 -0.54 -3.69 -19.57
C LEU A 524 -0.33 -4.88 -20.51
N VAL A 525 0.76 -5.64 -20.34
CA VAL A 525 1.04 -6.85 -21.13
C VAL A 525 -0.07 -7.87 -20.92
N VAL A 526 -0.42 -8.20 -19.67
CA VAL A 526 -1.46 -9.20 -19.38
C VAL A 526 -2.82 -8.75 -19.90
N LYS A 527 -3.25 -7.51 -19.63
CA LYS A 527 -4.52 -6.97 -20.10
C LYS A 527 -4.58 -6.89 -21.64
N GLY A 528 -3.47 -6.55 -22.28
CA GLY A 528 -3.33 -6.53 -23.74
C GLY A 528 -3.43 -7.92 -24.37
N LEU A 529 -2.71 -8.91 -23.82
CA LEU A 529 -2.74 -10.30 -24.27
C LEU A 529 -4.14 -10.93 -24.11
N LEU A 530 -4.76 -10.76 -22.94
CA LEU A 530 -6.09 -11.29 -22.66
C LEU A 530 -7.17 -10.58 -23.50
N GLY A 531 -7.10 -9.25 -23.61
CA GLY A 531 -7.99 -8.47 -24.47
C GLY A 531 -7.90 -8.87 -25.96
N TYR A 532 -6.69 -9.18 -26.44
CA TYR A 532 -6.50 -9.71 -27.78
C TYR A 532 -7.09 -11.13 -27.94
N ALA A 533 -6.93 -12.00 -26.94
CA ALA A 533 -7.52 -13.34 -26.93
C ALA A 533 -9.06 -13.29 -26.97
N ILE A 534 -9.68 -12.36 -26.23
CA ILE A 534 -11.13 -12.10 -26.23
C ILE A 534 -11.59 -11.69 -27.64
N LYS A 535 -10.94 -10.70 -28.26
CA LYS A 535 -11.28 -10.23 -29.61
C LYS A 535 -11.20 -11.33 -30.68
N ILE A 536 -10.19 -12.21 -30.60
CA ILE A 536 -10.09 -13.35 -31.52
C ILE A 536 -11.29 -14.30 -31.37
N LYS A 537 -11.78 -14.47 -30.14
CA LYS A 537 -12.88 -15.39 -29.84
C LYS A 537 -14.22 -14.81 -30.29
N GLU A 538 -14.46 -13.53 -30.06
CA GLU A 538 -15.67 -12.84 -30.52
C GLU A 538 -15.71 -12.74 -32.05
N GLY A 539 -14.57 -12.46 -32.70
CA GLY A 539 -14.46 -12.42 -34.16
C GLY A 539 -14.66 -13.76 -34.87
N LYS A 540 -14.71 -14.89 -34.13
CA LYS A 540 -15.12 -16.20 -34.68
C LYS A 540 -16.64 -16.35 -34.80
N ASN A 541 -17.43 -15.60 -34.02
CA ASN A 541 -18.90 -15.65 -34.09
C ASN A 541 -19.46 -14.78 -35.24
N SER A 542 -18.67 -13.87 -35.80
CA SER A 542 -18.98 -13.23 -37.08
C SER A 542 -18.51 -14.10 -38.24
N VAL A 543 -19.46 -14.64 -39.01
CA VAL A 543 -19.22 -15.43 -40.23
C VAL A 543 -18.49 -14.57 -41.27
N LYS A 544 -17.15 -14.53 -41.24
CA LYS A 544 -16.25 -14.30 -42.40
C LYS A 544 -14.80 -14.16 -41.94
N ARG A 545 -14.02 -15.23 -42.17
CA ARG A 545 -12.58 -15.32 -42.50
C ARG A 545 -11.93 -16.51 -41.80
N ARG A 546 -12.20 -17.69 -42.36
CA ARG A 546 -11.46 -18.91 -42.07
C ARG A 546 -10.53 -19.16 -43.26
N ASN A 547 -9.26 -18.76 -43.10
CA ASN A 547 -8.06 -19.39 -43.70
C ASN A 547 -6.84 -18.45 -43.57
N LYS A 548 -6.21 -18.43 -42.37
CA LYS A 548 -4.75 -18.21 -42.16
C LYS A 548 -4.29 -18.27 -40.69
N LYS A 549 -5.16 -18.55 -39.71
CA LYS A 549 -4.85 -18.43 -38.27
C LYS A 549 -4.85 -19.75 -37.51
N MET A 550 -4.14 -20.76 -38.01
CA MET A 550 -3.92 -22.03 -37.28
C MET A 550 -2.54 -22.10 -36.61
N LYS A 551 -1.51 -21.42 -37.15
CA LYS A 551 -0.19 -21.27 -36.49
C LYS A 551 -0.22 -20.36 -35.25
N THR A 552 -1.08 -19.35 -35.22
CA THR A 552 -1.20 -18.39 -34.10
C THR A 552 -2.02 -18.89 -32.90
N ARG A 553 -2.85 -19.94 -33.08
CA ARG A 553 -3.56 -20.60 -31.95
C ARG A 553 -2.60 -21.36 -31.06
N LYS A 554 -1.54 -21.94 -31.64
CA LYS A 554 -0.45 -22.55 -30.89
C LYS A 554 0.35 -21.47 -30.16
N ALA A 555 0.66 -20.33 -30.78
CA ALA A 555 1.41 -19.26 -30.11
C ALA A 555 0.72 -18.69 -28.86
N ALA A 556 -0.58 -18.34 -28.92
CA ALA A 556 -1.28 -17.79 -27.75
C ALA A 556 -1.52 -18.83 -26.62
N ALA A 557 -1.78 -20.09 -26.99
CA ALA A 557 -1.90 -21.17 -26.01
C ALA A 557 -0.54 -21.56 -25.43
N VAL A 558 0.52 -21.58 -26.23
CA VAL A 558 1.91 -21.81 -25.80
C VAL A 558 2.41 -20.67 -24.93
N ILE A 559 2.00 -19.41 -25.16
CA ILE A 559 2.34 -18.28 -24.28
C ILE A 559 1.54 -18.34 -22.97
N MET A 560 0.25 -18.70 -22.98
CA MET A 560 -0.51 -18.94 -21.74
C MET A 560 0.09 -20.10 -20.94
N SER A 561 0.41 -21.19 -21.62
CA SER A 561 1.12 -22.33 -21.02
C SER A 561 2.53 -21.95 -20.60
N ALA A 562 3.25 -21.07 -21.28
CA ALA A 562 4.60 -20.62 -20.92
C ALA A 562 4.61 -19.56 -19.81
N VAL A 563 3.53 -18.79 -19.63
CA VAL A 563 3.39 -17.90 -18.46
C VAL A 563 3.04 -18.74 -17.24
N VAL A 564 2.10 -19.69 -17.36
CA VAL A 564 1.72 -20.60 -16.26
C VAL A 564 2.83 -21.61 -15.94
N LEU A 565 3.46 -22.24 -16.95
CA LEU A 565 4.60 -23.15 -16.78
C LEU A 565 5.91 -22.41 -16.53
N GLY A 566 6.06 -21.17 -16.98
CA GLY A 566 7.23 -20.33 -16.68
C GLY A 566 7.26 -19.97 -15.20
N THR A 567 6.11 -19.65 -14.60
CA THR A 567 6.01 -19.41 -13.15
C THR A 567 6.13 -20.69 -12.32
N PHE A 568 5.63 -21.84 -12.80
CA PHE A 568 5.85 -23.13 -12.14
C PHE A 568 7.30 -23.63 -12.30
N GLY A 569 7.93 -23.37 -13.44
CA GLY A 569 9.28 -23.80 -13.78
C GLY A 569 10.39 -22.95 -13.17
N LEU A 570 10.17 -21.65 -12.99
CA LEU A 570 11.16 -20.75 -12.38
C LEU A 570 11.40 -21.03 -10.89
N ASN A 571 10.41 -21.55 -10.17
CA ASN A 571 10.62 -22.03 -8.79
C ASN A 571 10.99 -23.53 -8.72
N ALA A 572 10.54 -24.36 -9.67
CA ALA A 572 10.94 -25.77 -9.71
C ALA A 572 12.41 -25.97 -10.12
N CYS A 573 12.99 -25.06 -10.90
CA CYS A 573 14.42 -25.11 -11.28
C CYS A 573 15.35 -24.41 -10.28
N GLN A 574 14.86 -23.60 -9.35
CA GLN A 574 15.68 -23.10 -8.22
C GLN A 574 15.67 -24.02 -7.00
N GLY A 575 14.68 -24.91 -6.89
CA GLY A 575 14.67 -25.95 -5.86
C GLY A 575 15.75 -27.04 -5.99
N ALA A 576 16.63 -26.96 -7.00
CA ALA A 576 17.68 -27.95 -7.24
C ALA A 576 19.12 -27.41 -7.06
N GLU A 577 19.34 -26.09 -7.02
CA GLU A 577 20.70 -25.51 -6.89
C GLU A 577 20.82 -24.31 -5.93
N ALA A 578 19.75 -23.85 -5.29
CA ALA A 578 19.85 -23.00 -4.11
C ALA A 578 19.76 -23.90 -2.87
N GLY A 579 20.67 -23.70 -1.89
CA GLY A 579 20.53 -24.30 -0.56
C GLY A 579 19.10 -24.14 -0.07
N SER A 580 18.57 -25.15 0.61
CA SER A 580 17.14 -25.23 0.90
C SER A 580 16.63 -23.90 1.47
N ALA A 581 15.56 -23.34 0.89
CA ALA A 581 15.02 -22.06 1.35
C ALA A 581 14.61 -22.09 2.85
N SER A 582 14.50 -23.28 3.46
CA SER A 582 14.29 -23.49 4.88
C SER A 582 15.54 -23.29 5.77
N ASP A 583 16.75 -23.24 5.21
CA ASP A 583 18.00 -23.14 6.00
C ASP A 583 18.54 -21.70 6.12
N GLN A 584 17.95 -20.73 5.39
CA GLN A 584 18.41 -19.35 5.45
C GLN A 584 17.98 -18.67 6.75
N VAL A 585 18.90 -17.94 7.40
CA VAL A 585 18.63 -17.11 8.57
C VAL A 585 17.82 -15.88 8.15
N VAL A 586 16.67 -15.65 8.77
CA VAL A 586 15.88 -14.43 8.53
C VAL A 586 16.36 -13.33 9.47
N ILE A 587 16.88 -12.25 8.91
CA ILE A 587 17.36 -11.07 9.65
C ILE A 587 16.35 -9.94 9.49
N TYR A 588 15.75 -9.49 10.59
CA TYR A 588 14.96 -8.27 10.61
C TYR A 588 15.78 -7.11 11.15
N SER A 589 15.70 -5.94 10.53
CA SER A 589 16.49 -4.77 10.91
C SER A 589 15.69 -3.49 10.84
N ASN A 590 15.92 -2.59 11.78
CA ASN A 590 15.51 -1.19 11.67
C ASN A 590 16.64 -0.25 11.23
N ALA A 591 17.84 -0.79 11.00
CA ALA A 591 19.02 0.01 10.72
C ALA A 591 18.91 0.71 9.35
N ASP A 592 19.56 1.86 9.22
CA ASP A 592 19.64 2.57 7.95
C ASP A 592 20.47 1.78 6.91
N ASP A 593 20.36 2.16 5.64
CA ASP A 593 20.95 1.45 4.51
C ASP A 593 22.45 1.23 4.63
N GLU A 594 23.19 2.22 5.14
CA GLU A 594 24.64 2.15 5.29
C GLU A 594 25.04 1.05 6.31
N ALA A 595 24.30 0.95 7.42
CA ALA A 595 24.49 -0.11 8.40
C ALA A 595 24.09 -1.48 7.82
N VAL A 596 23.00 -1.53 7.06
CA VAL A 596 22.55 -2.75 6.40
C VAL A 596 23.57 -3.23 5.38
N GLU A 597 24.11 -2.34 4.56
CA GLU A 597 25.14 -2.67 3.57
C GLU A 597 26.44 -3.11 4.24
N ALA A 598 26.86 -2.44 5.32
CA ALA A 598 28.02 -2.86 6.12
C ALA A 598 27.83 -4.26 6.73
N MET A 599 26.66 -4.55 7.29
CA MET A 599 26.33 -5.88 7.82
C MET A 599 26.30 -6.94 6.72
N LYS A 600 25.62 -6.67 5.60
CA LYS A 600 25.55 -7.59 4.45
C LYS A 600 26.92 -7.90 3.89
N LYS A 601 27.74 -6.87 3.62
CA LYS A 601 29.11 -7.01 3.15
C LYS A 601 29.95 -7.85 4.11
N THR A 602 29.86 -7.58 5.41
CA THR A 602 30.56 -8.36 6.44
C THR A 602 30.14 -9.82 6.41
N LEU A 603 28.84 -10.11 6.34
CA LEU A 603 28.32 -11.47 6.29
C LEU A 603 28.78 -12.19 5.00
N ASP A 604 28.68 -11.52 3.86
CA ASP A 604 29.05 -12.07 2.55
C ASP A 604 30.55 -12.40 2.47
N GLU A 605 31.42 -11.47 2.89
CA GLU A 605 32.88 -11.66 2.96
C GLU A 605 33.29 -12.80 3.91
N ASN A 606 32.43 -13.14 4.88
CA ASN A 606 32.63 -14.22 5.84
C ASN A 606 31.89 -15.52 5.48
N GLY A 607 31.43 -15.67 4.24
CA GLY A 607 30.89 -16.93 3.71
C GLY A 607 29.42 -17.19 4.05
N TYR A 608 28.67 -16.14 4.39
CA TYR A 608 27.22 -16.19 4.59
C TYR A 608 26.42 -15.70 3.37
N GLU A 609 27.08 -15.38 2.26
CA GLU A 609 26.40 -14.98 1.02
C GLU A 609 25.36 -16.05 0.61
N GLY A 610 24.12 -15.61 0.40
CA GLY A 610 23.00 -16.49 0.06
C GLY A 610 22.48 -17.38 1.21
N LYS A 611 23.01 -17.25 2.44
CA LYS A 611 22.54 -17.99 3.64
C LYS A 611 21.62 -17.18 4.55
N TYR A 612 21.33 -15.93 4.23
CA TYR A 612 20.39 -15.11 4.99
C TYR A 612 19.39 -14.39 4.08
N LEU A 613 18.27 -14.00 4.67
CA LEU A 613 17.31 -13.07 4.08
C LEU A 613 17.25 -11.83 4.96
N PHE A 614 17.69 -10.70 4.44
CA PHE A 614 17.72 -9.45 5.17
C PHE A 614 16.50 -8.60 4.85
N GLN A 615 15.72 -8.26 5.86
CA GLN A 615 14.50 -7.48 5.73
C GLN A 615 14.53 -6.26 6.66
N THR A 616 14.30 -5.10 6.08
CA THR A 616 14.26 -3.81 6.78
C THR A 616 12.84 -3.36 7.07
N PHE A 617 12.64 -2.70 8.21
CA PHE A 617 11.37 -2.15 8.69
C PHE A 617 11.63 -0.81 9.37
N GLY A 618 10.63 0.05 9.55
CA GLY A 618 10.80 1.20 10.43
C GLY A 618 10.98 0.76 11.89
N THR A 619 11.70 1.53 12.71
CA THR A 619 11.94 1.18 14.12
C THR A 619 10.66 0.86 14.88
N SER A 620 9.65 1.73 14.76
CA SER A 620 8.33 1.54 15.37
C SER A 620 7.60 0.31 14.83
N GLU A 621 7.67 0.06 13.52
CA GLU A 621 7.03 -1.10 12.88
C GLU A 621 7.66 -2.41 13.31
N LEU A 622 9.00 -2.48 13.37
CA LEU A 622 9.71 -3.67 13.84
C LEU A 622 9.50 -3.88 15.33
N GLY A 623 9.60 -2.83 16.14
CA GLY A 623 9.33 -2.87 17.57
C GLY A 623 7.91 -3.37 17.86
N GLY A 624 6.93 -2.79 17.17
CA GLY A 624 5.55 -3.25 17.25
C GLY A 624 5.40 -4.72 16.86
N LYS A 625 6.03 -5.15 15.76
CA LYS A 625 5.99 -6.55 15.30
C LYS A 625 6.64 -7.52 16.30
N VAL A 626 7.76 -7.14 16.91
CA VAL A 626 8.46 -7.92 17.95
C VAL A 626 7.56 -8.12 19.16
N ILE A 627 6.92 -7.06 19.65
CA ILE A 627 5.98 -7.14 20.77
C ILE A 627 4.72 -7.95 20.39
N ALA A 628 4.24 -7.81 19.15
CA ALA A 628 3.03 -8.46 18.64
C ALA A 628 3.18 -9.98 18.45
N GLU A 629 4.25 -10.39 17.79
CA GLU A 629 4.46 -11.78 17.35
C GLU A 629 5.24 -12.60 18.37
N GLY A 630 6.03 -11.93 19.23
CA GLY A 630 6.91 -12.57 20.21
C GLY A 630 7.84 -13.58 19.57
N THR A 631 8.06 -14.73 20.21
CA THR A 631 8.90 -15.81 19.68
C THR A 631 8.34 -16.46 18.40
N ASN A 632 7.09 -16.18 18.01
CA ASN A 632 6.51 -16.64 16.74
C ASN A 632 6.89 -15.74 15.55
N ILE A 633 7.66 -14.67 15.77
CA ILE A 633 8.17 -13.83 14.70
C ILE A 633 8.97 -14.66 13.69
N GLU A 634 8.86 -14.31 12.40
CA GLU A 634 9.59 -15.04 11.34
C GLU A 634 11.12 -14.90 11.49
N ALA A 635 11.60 -13.78 12.03
CA ALA A 635 13.02 -13.49 12.21
C ALA A 635 13.72 -14.50 13.11
N ASP A 636 14.94 -14.88 12.76
CA ASP A 636 15.85 -15.67 13.60
C ASP A 636 16.85 -14.76 14.33
N LEU A 637 17.21 -13.65 13.69
CA LEU A 637 18.09 -12.61 14.22
C LEU A 637 17.42 -11.25 14.00
N ILE A 638 17.48 -10.38 14.99
CA ILE A 638 16.99 -9.01 14.87
C ILE A 638 18.07 -7.99 15.20
N THR A 639 17.99 -6.85 14.53
CA THR A 639 18.70 -5.62 14.90
C THR A 639 17.65 -4.53 15.12
N LEU A 640 17.58 -4.03 16.34
CA LEU A 640 16.52 -3.12 16.79
C LEU A 640 17.03 -2.19 17.89
N SER A 641 16.39 -1.04 18.09
CA SER A 641 16.68 -0.18 19.24
C SER A 641 16.64 -0.97 20.54
N THR A 642 17.67 -0.82 21.37
CA THR A 642 17.93 -1.68 22.53
C THR A 642 16.75 -1.66 23.52
N PHE A 643 16.05 -0.54 23.69
CA PHE A 643 14.89 -0.46 24.59
C PHE A 643 13.73 -1.40 24.20
N TYR A 644 13.52 -1.65 22.90
CA TYR A 644 12.52 -2.62 22.44
C TYR A 644 12.95 -4.04 22.73
N ILE A 645 14.25 -4.34 22.55
CA ILE A 645 14.83 -5.63 22.88
C ILE A 645 14.68 -5.89 24.38
N ASP A 646 15.03 -4.90 25.21
CA ASP A 646 14.88 -4.99 26.67
C ASP A 646 13.42 -5.24 27.06
N SER A 647 12.50 -4.46 26.50
CA SER A 647 11.08 -4.59 26.83
C SER A 647 10.51 -5.93 26.37
N ALA A 648 10.89 -6.43 25.18
CA ALA A 648 10.49 -7.75 24.71
C ALA A 648 11.10 -8.87 25.56
N GLN A 649 12.33 -8.69 26.04
CA GLN A 649 12.99 -9.63 26.94
C GLN A 649 12.30 -9.69 28.31
N GLU A 650 11.98 -8.54 28.90
CA GLU A 650 11.29 -8.44 30.19
C GLU A 650 9.86 -8.99 30.13
N GLN A 651 9.12 -8.68 29.06
CA GLN A 651 7.72 -9.08 28.94
C GLN A 651 7.53 -10.53 28.48
N GLN A 652 8.42 -11.06 27.63
CA GLN A 652 8.20 -12.31 26.91
C GLN A 652 9.37 -13.30 26.95
N ASN A 653 10.53 -12.93 27.51
CA ASN A 653 11.76 -13.74 27.52
C ASN A 653 12.10 -14.28 26.12
N MET A 654 12.26 -13.35 25.17
CA MET A 654 12.24 -13.64 23.74
C MET A 654 13.60 -14.02 23.14
N PHE A 655 14.72 -13.68 23.77
CA PHE A 655 16.06 -13.81 23.18
C PHE A 655 16.92 -14.86 23.89
N GLN A 656 17.80 -15.50 23.12
CA GLN A 656 18.81 -16.40 23.66
C GLN A 656 19.99 -15.63 24.24
N PRO A 657 20.65 -16.15 25.29
CA PRO A 657 21.97 -15.69 25.66
C PRO A 657 22.93 -15.81 24.47
N LEU A 658 23.71 -14.77 24.22
CA LEU A 658 24.75 -14.76 23.20
C LEU A 658 25.86 -15.73 23.63
N ASN A 659 26.34 -16.53 22.68
CA ASN A 659 27.34 -17.57 22.93
C ASN A 659 28.78 -17.10 22.69
N PHE A 660 28.99 -15.80 22.53
CA PHE A 660 30.28 -15.16 22.29
C PHE A 660 30.49 -14.01 23.26
N ASP A 661 31.75 -13.77 23.62
CA ASP A 661 32.13 -12.72 24.56
C ASP A 661 32.31 -11.38 23.84
N TYR A 662 31.93 -10.31 24.51
CA TYR A 662 32.22 -8.94 24.11
C TYR A 662 32.33 -8.03 25.34
N THR A 663 32.97 -6.87 25.19
CA THR A 663 33.19 -5.93 26.31
C THR A 663 32.91 -4.51 25.86
N LEU A 664 31.95 -3.87 26.54
CA LEU A 664 31.57 -2.48 26.27
C LEU A 664 32.42 -1.50 27.08
N ILE A 665 32.59 -0.29 26.54
CA ILE A 665 33.22 0.83 27.26
C ILE A 665 32.44 1.14 28.54
N ASP A 666 31.11 1.10 28.47
CA ASP A 666 30.23 1.14 29.64
C ASP A 666 29.81 -0.27 30.05
N SER A 667 30.54 -0.85 31.00
CA SER A 667 30.26 -2.20 31.50
C SER A 667 28.90 -2.32 32.21
N ALA A 668 28.27 -1.21 32.65
CA ALA A 668 26.95 -1.25 33.29
C ALA A 668 25.82 -1.53 32.28
N SER A 669 26.05 -1.23 31.00
CA SER A 669 25.10 -1.46 29.90
C SER A 669 25.23 -2.83 29.24
N GLN A 670 26.20 -3.65 29.68
CA GLN A 670 26.45 -4.97 29.10
C GLN A 670 25.37 -5.98 29.47
N LYS A 671 24.89 -6.73 28.47
CA LYS A 671 23.78 -7.69 28.59
C LYS A 671 24.18 -9.05 28.01
N ASP A 672 23.61 -10.13 28.54
CA ASP A 672 23.88 -11.48 28.05
C ASP A 672 23.07 -11.86 26.81
N TYR A 673 21.94 -11.18 26.52
CA TYR A 673 21.03 -11.53 25.42
C TYR A 673 21.11 -10.63 24.17
N CYS A 674 21.84 -9.51 24.21
CA CYS A 674 21.98 -8.62 23.06
C CYS A 674 23.33 -7.88 23.07
N ALA A 675 23.78 -7.41 21.91
CA ALA A 675 25.04 -6.67 21.77
C ALA A 675 24.84 -5.41 20.91
N PRO A 676 25.26 -4.21 21.36
CA PRO A 676 25.11 -2.95 20.61
C PRO A 676 25.85 -2.92 19.26
N ILE A 677 25.15 -2.63 18.17
CA ILE A 677 25.73 -2.49 16.82
C ILE A 677 25.97 -1.05 16.40
N THR A 678 25.13 -0.11 16.83
CA THR A 678 25.18 1.31 16.45
C THR A 678 24.85 2.19 17.66
N SER A 679 25.39 3.40 17.66
CA SER A 679 25.00 4.49 18.56
C SER A 679 24.64 5.69 17.70
N GLN A 680 23.43 6.18 17.89
CA GLN A 680 22.82 7.23 17.08
C GLN A 680 22.56 8.46 17.93
N GLU A 681 23.14 9.59 17.55
CA GLU A 681 22.99 10.85 18.28
C GLU A 681 22.12 11.84 17.53
N GLY A 682 21.25 12.54 18.26
CA GLY A 682 20.40 13.59 17.71
C GLY A 682 21.16 14.91 17.54
N THR A 683 20.88 15.65 16.46
CA THR A 683 21.41 17.00 16.23
C THR A 683 20.46 17.85 15.39
N ILE A 684 20.70 19.16 15.36
CA ILE A 684 20.06 20.08 14.41
C ILE A 684 20.87 20.06 13.11
N ILE A 685 20.18 19.92 11.99
CA ILE A 685 20.74 19.84 10.64
C ILE A 685 20.28 21.09 9.88
N VAL A 686 21.17 21.75 9.16
CA VAL A 686 20.83 23.00 8.46
C VAL A 686 21.32 23.01 7.01
N ASN A 687 20.50 23.58 6.12
CA ASN A 687 20.91 23.88 4.76
C ASN A 687 21.41 25.34 4.69
N THR A 688 22.72 25.49 4.51
CA THR A 688 23.40 26.79 4.50
C THR A 688 22.96 27.69 3.35
N GLN A 689 22.57 27.13 2.20
CA GLN A 689 22.07 27.90 1.06
C GLN A 689 20.65 28.42 1.32
N VAL A 690 19.76 27.56 1.81
CA VAL A 690 18.37 27.94 2.10
C VAL A 690 18.30 28.98 3.23
N LEU A 691 19.13 28.85 4.26
CA LEU A 691 19.24 29.88 5.31
C LEU A 691 19.66 31.23 4.72
N ALA A 692 20.69 31.25 3.87
CA ALA A 692 21.17 32.47 3.23
C ALA A 692 20.13 33.09 2.27
N GLU A 693 19.44 32.28 1.48
CA GLU A 693 18.38 32.73 0.56
C GLU A 693 17.20 33.37 1.28
N ASN A 694 16.86 32.87 2.48
CA ASN A 694 15.76 33.39 3.28
C ASN A 694 16.20 34.44 4.32
N ASN A 695 17.49 34.80 4.38
CA ASN A 695 18.09 35.68 5.40
C ASN A 695 17.79 35.23 6.84
N LEU A 696 17.96 33.93 7.10
CA LEU A 696 17.73 33.32 8.40
C LEU A 696 19.04 33.14 9.16
N ASP A 697 19.00 33.36 10.47
CA ASP A 697 20.13 33.11 11.35
C ASP A 697 20.34 31.61 11.57
N MET A 698 21.55 31.21 11.98
CA MET A 698 21.84 29.83 12.34
C MET A 698 21.29 29.55 13.76
N PRO A 699 20.50 28.49 13.96
CA PRO A 699 20.02 28.12 15.30
C PRO A 699 21.20 27.70 16.19
N THR A 700 21.03 27.85 17.50
CA THR A 700 22.03 27.45 18.51
C THR A 700 21.50 26.40 19.48
N CYS A 701 20.19 26.39 19.72
CA CYS A 701 19.51 25.48 20.63
C CYS A 701 18.19 24.99 20.04
N LEU A 702 17.60 23.94 20.63
CA LEU A 702 16.32 23.41 20.18
C LEU A 702 15.19 24.43 20.34
N LYS A 703 15.25 25.27 21.38
CA LYS A 703 14.27 26.33 21.60
C LYS A 703 14.25 27.38 20.47
N ASP A 704 15.37 27.60 19.78
CA ASP A 704 15.41 28.54 18.65
C ASP A 704 14.47 28.12 17.51
N LEU A 705 14.18 26.83 17.35
CA LEU A 705 13.28 26.31 16.32
C LEU A 705 11.82 26.78 16.52
N THR A 706 11.48 27.37 17.67
CA THR A 706 10.15 27.96 17.91
C THR A 706 9.99 29.38 17.36
N LYS A 707 11.07 30.01 16.88
CA LYS A 707 11.00 31.36 16.30
C LYS A 707 10.17 31.37 15.02
N GLU A 708 9.25 32.33 14.91
CA GLU A 708 8.36 32.53 13.75
C GLU A 708 9.10 32.68 12.41
N GLU A 709 10.38 33.08 12.42
CA GLU A 709 11.20 33.16 11.22
C GLU A 709 11.43 31.80 10.54
N TYR A 710 11.30 30.69 11.28
CA TYR A 710 11.47 29.33 10.78
C TYR A 710 10.16 28.64 10.38
N LYS A 711 9.05 29.38 10.36
CA LYS A 711 7.73 28.84 10.02
C LYS A 711 7.72 28.20 8.62
N ASP A 712 7.18 26.98 8.55
CA ASP A 712 7.14 26.11 7.35
C ASP A 712 8.53 25.74 6.78
N LEU A 713 9.61 25.94 7.56
CA LEU A 713 11.00 25.71 7.18
C LEU A 713 11.74 24.76 8.12
N ILE A 714 11.02 24.06 9.00
CA ILE A 714 11.55 23.04 9.89
C ILE A 714 11.00 21.67 9.49
N SER A 715 11.81 20.62 9.61
CA SER A 715 11.34 19.24 9.55
C SER A 715 11.79 18.46 10.78
N VAL A 716 10.85 17.76 11.40
CA VAL A 716 11.09 16.88 12.56
C VAL A 716 10.39 15.55 12.32
N THR A 717 10.60 14.58 13.19
CA THR A 717 9.97 13.26 13.08
C THR A 717 8.84 13.07 14.06
N ASP A 718 7.89 12.21 13.71
CA ASP A 718 6.83 11.76 14.61
C ASP A 718 7.32 10.59 15.49
N ILE A 719 7.21 10.74 16.81
CA ILE A 719 7.54 9.70 17.80
C ILE A 719 6.69 8.42 17.68
N LYS A 720 5.51 8.49 17.05
CA LYS A 720 4.71 7.30 16.70
C LYS A 720 5.31 6.45 15.58
N SER A 721 6.26 7.01 14.81
CA SER A 721 6.81 6.37 13.61
C SER A 721 8.34 6.21 13.63
N SER A 722 9.05 7.03 14.41
CA SER A 722 10.51 7.05 14.48
C SER A 722 11.04 7.30 15.89
N SER A 723 12.07 6.54 16.27
CA SER A 723 12.80 6.72 17.53
C SER A 723 13.69 7.99 17.53
N THR A 724 14.02 8.56 16.37
CA THR A 724 14.79 9.81 16.27
C THR A 724 14.05 10.98 16.92
N ALA A 725 12.71 11.01 16.83
CA ALA A 725 11.89 12.00 17.52
C ALA A 725 12.03 11.92 19.05
N TRP A 726 12.33 10.72 19.56
CA TRP A 726 12.50 10.54 20.99
C TRP A 726 13.77 11.21 21.51
N LEU A 727 14.82 11.30 20.70
CA LEU A 727 16.04 12.06 21.03
C LEU A 727 15.75 13.56 21.21
N LEU A 728 14.89 14.12 20.34
CA LEU A 728 14.41 15.50 20.45
C LEU A 728 13.66 15.71 21.78
N ILE A 729 12.70 14.83 22.06
CA ILE A 729 11.87 14.92 23.27
C ILE A 729 12.70 14.72 24.54
N GLN A 730 13.65 13.79 24.54
CA GLN A 730 14.59 13.59 25.66
C GLN A 730 15.38 14.86 25.96
N ALA A 731 15.90 15.54 24.92
CA ALA A 731 16.62 16.80 25.09
C ALA A 731 15.73 17.90 25.68
N LEU A 732 14.50 18.04 25.19
CA LEU A 732 13.55 19.04 25.70
C LEU A 732 13.10 18.74 27.13
N VAL A 733 12.74 17.49 27.43
CA VAL A 733 12.27 17.08 28.77
C VAL A 733 13.40 17.17 29.79
N SER A 734 14.62 16.77 29.42
CA SER A 734 15.76 16.83 30.32
C SER A 734 16.15 18.26 30.70
N GLU A 735 16.00 19.23 29.80
CA GLU A 735 16.40 20.63 30.06
C GLU A 735 15.25 21.46 30.66
N TYR A 736 14.03 21.28 30.17
CA TYR A 736 12.89 22.15 30.49
C TYR A 736 11.80 21.49 31.36
N GLY A 737 11.91 20.20 31.66
CA GLY A 737 10.84 19.40 32.24
C GLY A 737 9.67 19.19 31.27
N GLU A 738 8.64 18.43 31.67
CA GLU A 738 7.53 18.06 30.78
C GLU A 738 6.70 19.27 30.31
N ASP A 739 6.37 20.20 31.21
CA ASP A 739 5.57 21.38 30.87
C ASP A 739 6.32 22.34 29.94
N GLY A 740 7.61 22.55 30.18
CA GLY A 740 8.45 23.39 29.32
C GLY A 740 8.74 22.72 27.98
N ALA A 741 8.97 21.41 27.98
CA ALA A 741 9.12 20.63 26.75
C ALA A 741 7.85 20.71 25.89
N LYS A 742 6.66 20.68 26.51
CA LYS A 742 5.39 20.85 25.80
C LYS A 742 5.30 22.18 25.06
N GLU A 743 5.62 23.28 25.73
CA GLU A 743 5.59 24.63 25.12
C GLU A 743 6.55 24.71 23.93
N VAL A 744 7.79 24.23 24.09
CA VAL A 744 8.79 24.26 23.02
C VAL A 744 8.40 23.32 21.88
N LEU A 745 7.94 22.11 22.17
CA LEU A 745 7.55 21.13 21.16
C LEU A 745 6.33 21.59 20.36
N THR A 746 5.35 22.23 20.99
CA THR A 746 4.22 22.87 20.28
C THR A 746 4.72 23.91 19.30
N GLY A 747 5.63 24.82 19.71
CA GLY A 747 6.19 25.81 18.79
C GLY A 747 7.00 25.19 17.65
N ILE A 748 7.71 24.09 17.90
CA ILE A 748 8.43 23.34 16.86
C ILE A 748 7.44 22.72 15.88
N TYR A 749 6.36 22.09 16.35
CA TYR A 749 5.34 21.50 15.48
C TYR A 749 4.57 22.55 14.68
N GLU A 750 4.22 23.69 15.29
CA GLU A 750 3.60 24.81 14.59
C GLU A 750 4.48 25.34 13.44
N ASN A 751 5.80 25.38 13.63
CA ASN A 751 6.74 25.80 12.58
C ASN A 751 7.11 24.68 11.61
N ALA A 752 7.05 23.41 12.01
CA ALA A 752 7.25 22.28 11.11
C ALA A 752 6.06 22.08 10.16
N GLY A 753 4.84 22.31 10.66
CA GLY A 753 3.60 22.15 9.92
C GLY A 753 3.57 20.80 9.18
N PRO A 754 3.39 20.77 7.84
CA PRO A 754 3.29 19.54 7.07
C PRO A 754 4.60 18.73 6.98
N HIS A 755 5.69 19.18 7.60
CA HIS A 755 7.03 18.58 7.51
C HIS A 755 7.40 17.72 8.72
N ILE A 756 6.40 17.18 9.42
CA ILE A 756 6.55 16.10 10.39
C ILE A 756 6.65 14.76 9.65
N GLU A 757 7.83 14.16 9.68
CA GLU A 757 8.18 12.96 8.93
C GLU A 757 7.94 11.67 9.72
N SER A 758 7.62 10.59 9.00
CA SER A 758 7.47 9.26 9.61
C SER A 758 8.82 8.54 9.80
N SER A 759 9.89 9.00 9.17
CA SER A 759 11.20 8.31 9.10
C SER A 759 12.32 9.15 9.70
N GLY A 760 13.23 8.50 10.44
CA GLY A 760 14.37 9.14 11.12
C GLY A 760 15.29 9.94 10.19
N SER A 761 15.50 9.45 8.97
CA SER A 761 16.31 10.10 7.93
C SER A 761 15.50 11.10 7.07
N GLY A 762 14.19 11.22 7.29
CA GLY A 762 13.29 12.10 6.56
C GLY A 762 13.71 13.58 6.61
N PRO A 763 13.94 14.16 7.82
CA PRO A 763 14.35 15.55 7.95
C PRO A 763 15.61 15.89 7.18
N LEU A 764 16.65 15.06 7.27
CA LEU A 764 17.89 15.27 6.52
C LEU A 764 17.64 15.31 5.02
N LYS A 765 16.83 14.40 4.48
CA LYS A 765 16.52 14.35 3.05
C LYS A 765 15.76 15.58 2.58
N LYS A 766 14.86 16.14 3.39
CA LYS A 766 14.19 17.41 3.08
C LYS A 766 15.12 18.62 3.15
N VAL A 767 16.03 18.65 4.12
CA VAL A 767 17.08 19.68 4.21
C VAL A 767 18.01 19.59 2.99
N ARG A 768 18.44 18.39 2.58
CA ARG A 768 19.20 18.14 1.34
C ARG A 768 18.45 18.64 0.11
N ALA A 769 17.17 18.31 -0.02
CA ALA A 769 16.30 18.71 -1.13
C ALA A 769 16.02 20.22 -1.18
N GLY A 770 16.36 20.96 -0.11
CA GLY A 770 16.04 22.38 0.06
C GLY A 770 14.54 22.64 0.23
N GLU A 771 13.77 21.64 0.67
CA GLU A 771 12.35 21.83 0.99
C GLU A 771 12.16 22.61 2.28
N VAL A 772 13.07 22.44 3.23
CA VAL A 772 13.13 23.10 4.54
C VAL A 772 14.55 23.60 4.80
N ALA A 773 14.71 24.61 5.63
CA ALA A 773 16.01 25.16 5.99
C ALA A 773 16.68 24.35 7.12
N ILE A 774 15.88 23.84 8.05
CA ILE A 774 16.32 23.21 9.29
C ILE A 774 15.64 21.85 9.44
N GLY A 775 16.36 20.86 9.94
CA GLY A 775 15.81 19.58 10.35
C GLY A 775 16.37 19.11 11.68
N PHE A 776 15.65 18.24 12.39
CA PHE A 776 16.22 17.48 13.51
C PHE A 776 16.39 16.03 13.11
N GLY A 777 17.61 15.49 13.22
CA GLY A 777 17.92 14.15 12.75
C GLY A 777 19.21 13.60 13.34
N LEU A 778 19.79 12.62 12.65
CA LEU A 778 20.97 11.92 13.13
C LEU A 778 22.27 12.68 12.80
N ARG A 779 23.12 12.87 13.80
CA ARG A 779 24.34 13.67 13.72
C ARG A 779 25.34 13.15 12.71
N GLN A 780 25.62 11.85 12.75
CA GLN A 780 26.62 11.21 11.89
C GLN A 780 26.33 11.42 10.39
N GLN A 781 25.04 11.44 10.00
CA GLN A 781 24.65 11.65 8.62
C GLN A 781 24.91 13.10 8.16
N ALA A 782 24.66 14.09 9.03
CA ALA A 782 24.93 15.49 8.73
C ALA A 782 26.44 15.81 8.68
N VAL A 783 27.23 15.15 9.54
CA VAL A 783 28.70 15.26 9.50
C VAL A 783 29.25 14.70 8.18
N ALA A 784 28.74 13.55 7.73
CA ALA A 784 29.13 12.95 6.46
C ALA A 784 28.81 13.87 5.27
N ASP A 785 27.60 14.44 5.21
CA ASP A 785 27.21 15.36 4.13
C ASP A 785 28.08 16.61 4.04
N LYS A 786 28.44 17.17 5.20
CA LYS A 786 29.35 18.31 5.27
C LYS A 786 30.74 17.94 4.74
N ALA A 787 31.21 16.73 5.06
CA ALA A 787 32.49 16.23 4.56
C ALA A 787 32.47 15.98 3.05
N ASP A 788 31.32 15.56 2.49
CA ASP A 788 31.11 15.36 1.05
C ASP A 788 30.93 16.67 0.27
N GLY A 789 30.90 17.82 0.96
CA GLY A 789 30.82 19.15 0.35
C GLY A 789 29.41 19.55 -0.08
N LEU A 790 28.38 18.87 0.41
CA LEU A 790 26.99 19.29 0.27
C LEU A 790 26.76 20.59 1.07
N PRO A 791 25.76 21.43 0.71
CA PRO A 791 25.45 22.67 1.42
C PRO A 791 24.80 22.46 2.80
N ILE A 792 25.22 21.42 3.52
CA ILE A 792 24.68 20.96 4.78
C ILE A 792 25.68 21.26 5.90
N ASP A 793 25.16 21.76 7.01
CA ASP A 793 25.90 21.89 8.26
C ASP A 793 25.06 21.31 9.42
N PHE A 794 25.65 21.22 10.61
CA PHE A 794 25.00 20.72 11.81
C PHE A 794 25.27 21.61 13.02
N VAL A 795 24.35 21.61 13.97
CA VAL A 795 24.44 22.35 15.22
C VAL A 795 24.10 21.40 16.36
N ASP A 796 25.08 21.16 17.23
CA ASP A 796 24.88 20.42 18.47
C ASP A 796 24.08 21.28 19.46
N PRO A 797 22.84 20.88 19.83
CA PRO A 797 21.97 21.71 20.65
C PRO A 797 22.49 21.81 22.09
N THR A 798 22.39 22.99 22.69
CA THR A 798 22.81 23.22 24.08
C THR A 798 22.03 22.38 25.11
N GLU A 799 20.79 21.99 24.77
CA GLU A 799 19.98 21.06 25.56
C GLU A 799 20.64 19.68 25.72
N GLY A 800 21.52 19.30 24.78
CA GLY A 800 22.31 18.07 24.80
C GLY A 800 22.08 17.16 23.59
N ASN A 801 23.13 16.45 23.19
CA ASN A 801 23.09 15.37 22.22
C ASN A 801 22.80 14.06 22.96
N PHE A 802 21.56 13.60 22.87
CA PHE A 802 21.16 12.29 23.40
C PHE A 802 21.44 11.19 22.38
N SER A 803 21.73 9.98 22.88
CA SER A 803 22.03 8.83 22.06
C SER A 803 21.06 7.67 22.28
N LEU A 804 20.68 6.98 21.20
CA LEU A 804 20.03 5.68 21.25
C LEU A 804 20.97 4.62 20.69
N THR A 805 20.97 3.44 21.31
CA THR A 805 21.69 2.28 20.80
C THR A 805 20.73 1.34 20.08
N GLU A 806 21.21 0.73 19.01
CA GLU A 806 20.58 -0.45 18.41
C GLU A 806 21.44 -1.65 18.70
N SER A 807 20.81 -2.76 19.04
CA SER A 807 21.51 -4.00 19.37
C SER A 807 21.10 -5.13 18.44
N VAL A 808 22.02 -6.06 18.22
CA VAL A 808 21.71 -7.37 17.65
C VAL A 808 21.26 -8.31 18.76
N ALA A 809 20.23 -9.12 18.49
CA ALA A 809 19.75 -10.17 19.38
C ALA A 809 19.24 -11.38 18.58
N VAL A 810 19.36 -12.58 19.14
CA VAL A 810 18.93 -13.85 18.52
C VAL A 810 17.63 -14.31 19.16
N ILE A 811 16.61 -14.62 18.35
CA ILE A 811 15.30 -15.05 18.85
C ILE A 811 15.39 -16.48 19.39
N ASP A 812 14.84 -16.71 20.59
CA ASP A 812 14.69 -18.05 21.13
C ASP A 812 13.44 -18.74 20.56
N LYS A 813 13.66 -19.64 19.59
CA LYS A 813 12.62 -20.50 19.02
C LYS A 813 12.68 -21.92 19.57
N GLY A 814 13.35 -22.12 20.71
CA GLY A 814 13.61 -23.44 21.30
C GLY A 814 14.36 -24.34 20.31
N ASP A 815 13.86 -25.56 20.11
CA ASP A 815 14.44 -26.56 19.20
C ASP A 815 14.48 -26.12 17.72
N ASN A 816 13.71 -25.10 17.34
CA ASN A 816 13.66 -24.59 15.97
C ASN A 816 14.59 -23.40 15.73
N THR A 817 15.39 -22.99 16.72
CA THR A 817 16.31 -21.86 16.55
C THR A 817 17.38 -22.20 15.52
N ASN A 818 17.56 -21.34 14.52
CA ASN A 818 18.57 -21.55 13.50
C ASN A 818 19.97 -21.38 14.10
N PRO A 819 20.83 -22.42 14.11
CA PRO A 819 22.15 -22.34 14.75
C PRO A 819 23.06 -21.28 14.11
N LEU A 820 22.88 -21.00 12.82
CA LEU A 820 23.65 -19.97 12.11
C LEU A 820 23.34 -18.55 12.61
N ALA A 821 22.20 -18.32 13.27
CA ALA A 821 21.84 -16.98 13.75
C ALA A 821 22.85 -16.45 14.79
N GLN A 822 23.31 -17.32 15.70
CA GLN A 822 24.35 -16.97 16.68
C GLN A 822 25.69 -16.68 16.00
N GLU A 823 26.10 -17.52 15.03
CA GLU A 823 27.34 -17.31 14.27
C GLU A 823 27.31 -16.01 13.45
N MET A 824 26.15 -15.63 12.91
CA MET A 824 25.96 -14.37 12.20
C MET A 824 25.96 -13.17 13.15
N ALA A 825 25.34 -13.28 14.34
CA ALA A 825 25.40 -12.26 15.38
C ALA A 825 26.85 -11.99 15.79
N GLU A 826 27.61 -13.06 16.08
CA GLU A 826 29.03 -12.97 16.41
C GLU A 826 29.81 -12.31 15.27
N CYS A 827 29.56 -12.68 14.01
CA CYS A 827 30.23 -12.10 12.86
C CYS A 827 29.97 -10.58 12.73
N ILE A 828 28.73 -10.14 12.93
CA ILE A 828 28.36 -8.72 12.89
C ILE A 828 29.11 -7.94 13.98
N ILE A 829 29.20 -8.48 15.20
CA ILE A 829 29.87 -7.80 16.31
C ILE A 829 31.40 -7.83 16.17
N THR A 830 31.98 -9.01 15.94
CA THR A 830 33.44 -9.18 15.99
C THR A 830 34.16 -8.68 14.74
N LYS A 831 33.51 -8.76 13.56
CA LYS A 831 34.11 -8.39 12.27
C LYS A 831 33.44 -7.18 11.64
N GLY A 832 32.13 -7.03 11.82
CA GLY A 832 31.33 -5.97 11.20
C GLY A 832 31.46 -4.60 11.85
N ARG A 833 31.82 -4.53 13.14
CA ARG A 833 31.97 -3.26 13.87
C ARG A 833 32.92 -2.27 13.19
N SER A 834 34.02 -2.75 12.62
CA SER A 834 34.98 -1.90 11.90
C SER A 834 34.40 -1.24 10.64
N GLU A 835 33.53 -1.94 9.90
CA GLU A 835 32.82 -1.37 8.75
C GLU A 835 31.67 -0.46 9.22
N LEU A 836 30.95 -0.83 10.28
CA LEU A 836 29.88 -0.01 10.87
C LEU A 836 30.41 1.34 11.39
N GLN A 837 31.59 1.38 11.98
CA GLN A 837 32.22 2.62 12.47
C GLN A 837 32.51 3.65 11.37
N LYS A 838 32.59 3.24 10.10
CA LYS A 838 32.74 4.20 8.99
C LYS A 838 31.52 5.10 8.84
N TYR A 839 30.34 4.62 9.25
CA TYR A 839 29.07 5.32 9.14
C TYR A 839 28.51 5.74 10.50
N TYR A 840 28.73 4.94 11.54
CA TYR A 840 28.34 5.18 12.94
C TYR A 840 29.61 5.25 13.81
N PRO A 841 30.29 6.40 13.83
CA PRO A 841 31.66 6.55 14.34
C PRO A 841 31.78 6.46 15.87
N ASN A 842 30.67 6.44 16.59
CA ASN A 842 30.67 6.34 18.04
C ASN A 842 31.21 4.98 18.52
N ALA A 843 32.26 5.04 19.34
CA ALA A 843 32.84 3.88 20.02
C ALA A 843 31.87 3.31 21.06
N LEU A 844 31.70 1.99 21.02
CA LEU A 844 30.83 1.20 21.91
C LEU A 844 31.64 0.17 22.71
N TYR A 845 32.69 -0.39 22.11
CA TYR A 845 33.49 -1.49 22.68
C TYR A 845 34.87 -1.02 23.16
N GLU A 846 35.44 -1.73 24.14
CA GLU A 846 36.80 -1.46 24.59
C GLU A 846 37.80 -1.58 23.42
N GLY A 847 38.64 -0.56 23.24
CA GLY A 847 39.61 -0.49 22.14
C GLY A 847 39.10 0.20 20.87
N GLU A 848 37.80 0.53 20.78
CA GLU A 848 37.28 1.42 19.74
C GLU A 848 37.58 2.89 20.06
N THR A 849 37.72 3.71 19.02
CA THR A 849 38.00 5.16 19.17
C THR A 849 37.07 5.98 18.29
N THR A 850 36.43 7.00 18.86
CA THR A 850 35.66 7.99 18.11
C THR A 850 36.58 9.12 17.65
N ASP A 851 36.52 9.50 16.37
CA ASP A 851 37.21 10.70 15.88
C ASP A 851 36.66 11.96 16.58
N ALA A 852 37.53 12.91 16.92
CA ALA A 852 37.12 14.19 17.49
C ALA A 852 36.14 14.97 16.59
N ALA A 853 36.26 14.84 15.26
CA ALA A 853 35.31 15.45 14.32
C ALA A 853 33.89 14.88 14.44
N ASN A 854 33.78 13.63 14.88
CA ASN A 854 32.52 12.91 15.05
C ASN A 854 31.99 12.93 16.48
N SER A 855 32.76 13.46 17.43
CA SER A 855 32.33 13.63 18.82
C SER A 855 31.37 14.81 18.94
N SER A 856 30.24 14.62 19.61
CA SER A 856 29.30 15.69 19.91
C SER A 856 29.83 16.66 20.95
N THR A 857 29.33 17.90 20.88
CA THR A 857 29.74 18.98 21.79
C THR A 857 29.12 18.81 23.18
N TYR A 858 27.88 18.32 23.26
CA TYR A 858 27.12 18.20 24.52
C TYR A 858 26.54 16.79 24.75
N PRO A 859 27.33 15.71 24.77
CA PRO A 859 26.81 14.36 24.97
C PRO A 859 26.08 14.23 26.31
N LYS A 860 24.84 13.72 26.30
CA LYS A 860 24.02 13.44 27.49
C LYS A 860 23.36 12.06 27.41
N ILE A 861 23.15 11.45 28.57
CA ILE A 861 22.38 10.21 28.73
C ILE A 861 21.11 10.57 29.50
N PHE A 862 19.97 10.00 29.10
CA PHE A 862 18.71 10.22 29.79
C PHE A 862 18.74 9.58 31.19
N PRO A 863 18.31 10.29 32.25
CA PRO A 863 18.50 9.83 33.62
C PRO A 863 17.62 8.62 33.98
N GLU A 864 16.49 8.45 33.31
CA GLU A 864 15.57 7.33 33.51
C GLU A 864 15.86 6.21 32.49
N PRO A 865 15.66 4.93 32.85
CA PRO A 865 15.70 3.84 31.89
C PRO A 865 14.72 4.06 30.75
N LEU A 866 15.18 3.86 29.51
CA LEU A 866 14.35 3.95 28.32
C LEU A 866 13.45 2.72 28.23
N THR A 867 12.18 2.85 28.63
CA THR A 867 11.18 1.78 28.62
C THR A 867 10.01 2.08 27.66
N LEU A 868 9.19 1.08 27.34
CA LEU A 868 7.94 1.30 26.58
C LEU A 868 6.96 2.21 27.31
N GLU A 869 6.87 2.14 28.64
CA GLU A 869 6.01 3.03 29.44
C GLU A 869 6.46 4.49 29.33
N LEU A 870 7.78 4.74 29.38
CA LEU A 870 8.34 6.07 29.20
C LEU A 870 8.14 6.57 27.75
N LEU A 871 8.24 5.68 26.76
CA LEU A 871 7.93 6.01 25.37
C LEU A 871 6.46 6.39 25.21
N GLU A 872 5.52 5.64 25.80
CA GLU A 872 4.08 5.94 25.75
C GLU A 872 3.78 7.31 26.35
N LYS A 873 4.34 7.61 27.52
CA LYS A 873 4.20 8.92 28.17
C LYS A 873 4.70 10.06 27.28
N HIS A 874 5.86 9.89 26.64
CA HIS A 874 6.39 10.90 25.72
C HIS A 874 5.61 10.98 24.40
N GLN A 875 5.00 9.89 23.94
CA GLN A 875 4.06 9.91 22.82
C GLN A 875 2.82 10.73 23.17
N GLU A 876 2.21 10.53 24.33
CA GLU A 876 1.07 11.32 24.79
C GLU A 876 1.43 12.81 24.91
N LEU A 877 2.62 13.12 25.42
CA LEU A 877 3.15 14.49 25.47
C LEU A 877 3.18 15.10 24.06
N SER A 878 3.84 14.43 23.12
CA SER A 878 3.96 14.85 21.72
C SER A 878 2.60 15.02 21.04
N GLU A 879 1.69 14.07 21.20
CA GLU A 879 0.33 14.16 20.65
C GLU A 879 -0.48 15.29 21.26
N SER A 880 -0.19 15.69 22.50
CA SER A 880 -0.82 16.85 23.10
C SER A 880 -0.29 18.20 22.59
N CYS A 881 0.80 18.18 21.83
CA CYS A 881 1.46 19.35 21.24
C CYS A 881 1.05 19.60 19.78
N LYS A 882 0.55 18.57 19.09
CA LYS A 882 -0.09 18.66 17.76
C LYS A 882 -1.54 19.12 17.92
#